data_AF-A0A6A5SJD7-F1
#
_entry.id   AF-A0A6A5SJD7-F1
#
_cell.length_a   1.000
_cell.length_b   1.000
_cell.length_c   1.000
_cell.angle_alpha   90.00
_cell.angle_beta   90.00
_cell.angle_gamma   90.00
#
_symmetry.space_group_name_H-M   'P 1'
#
loop_
_entity.id
_entity.type
_entity.pdbx_description
1 polymer ?
#
loop_
_entity_poly.entity_id
_entity_poly.type
_entity_poly.pdbx_seq_one_letter_code
_entity_poly.pdbx_strand_id
1 'polypeptide(L)'
;MDPRSWFRSLTGYFVYILSIATLGPLLFGFHLSELNAPEDVIRCKKNSIKSAVADPGLPQCIAMSPTEWGVVGSMYTLGGLIGALSAGPLAGRYGRLRAMQISTLFFAIGPVFEALSPNIGVLTFGRLLSGVGAGASVVIVPLYISEIAPPGEKGFFGAFTQIGCNVGILTTQLLGYFLSHDSYWRVILAIGGVIGVVQGAGLFLSVESPKYIAEQGNISLAKKTLRRIRGEDADIDDEMSDWGASGSGNVSDEEQTLLHNEDGSADTGPKHSGSEQNLSIMQVVRHTDYQKAAFAVVMVMLAQQFSGINSIVMYGVSLLAGLLESNSALLNLAVSALNIIVTVACAPLADKLGRKICLLSSLAIMGTSSLLLAIGIIKSIPVLSAVAVLLFVSGFAVGLGPVPFILASELVGPDAVDATQSIALGANWIATFIVAQFFPMASAKLHGKVYFIFAALSAFFFTFISWYVPETKGKKNADEVWGRERRWWGLRLPPHYSPHLSSAGRHGFDFETPAPDEEKPEDVTNGGHHSPPPSIISPAFTPPATPGVTSPSHPRPPRSIPVDTSIRTDTPRPDLLPQLPEVHCEVRARIPTTTGHEMWLHVYSNNVDTKEHLAIVFGSQTRSRSLDAERPGETELDRMTRGAYVGRLYPGRTNSRVEQLKMAEGVPTKRKLEAEPAHVHQGNGLLSPSSASSENGDAQPITSSELPLVRIHSECYTGETVWSARCDCGEQLDEAARLMADPVLSPSGGAVIYLRQEGRGIGLGEKLKAYNLQDLGNDTYEANIMLRHPADARSYGLATAMLMDLGLDGDRGIRLLTNNPDKVHAVEGPNREVVVRERVAMVPLAWKTGGMQGIKSEEVEKYMSTKIEKFKHMLAPNN
;
A
#
# COMPACT_ATOMS: atom_id res chain seq x y z
N MET A 1 -23.09 0.53 6.07
CA MET A 1 -23.96 -0.64 6.30
C MET A 1 -24.62 -0.52 7.66
N ASP A 2 -25.86 -1.00 7.81
CA ASP A 2 -26.59 -0.98 9.08
C ASP A 2 -25.94 -1.99 10.06
N PRO A 3 -25.48 -1.58 11.27
CA PRO A 3 -24.73 -2.44 12.20
C PRO A 3 -25.45 -3.74 12.59
N ARG A 4 -26.75 -3.85 12.31
CA ARG A 4 -27.57 -5.02 12.64
C ARG A 4 -27.52 -6.14 11.59
N SER A 5 -26.99 -5.89 10.40
CA SER A 5 -27.01 -6.85 9.29
C SER A 5 -25.85 -7.86 9.34
N TRP A 6 -24.65 -7.43 9.69
CA TRP A 6 -23.46 -8.30 9.70
C TRP A 6 -23.45 -9.29 10.88
N PHE A 7 -24.08 -8.96 12.02
CA PHE A 7 -24.20 -9.89 13.15
C PHE A 7 -24.90 -11.20 12.79
N ARG A 8 -25.80 -11.18 11.79
CA ARG A 8 -26.49 -12.38 11.30
C ARG A 8 -25.61 -13.28 10.43
N SER A 9 -24.49 -12.76 9.93
CA SER A 9 -23.50 -13.49 9.12
C SER A 9 -22.35 -14.08 9.93
N LEU A 10 -22.34 -13.91 11.26
CA LEU A 10 -21.32 -14.51 12.12
C LEU A 10 -21.61 -15.98 12.38
N THR A 11 -20.65 -16.85 12.07
CA THR A 11 -20.73 -18.26 12.45
C THR A 11 -20.42 -18.45 13.94
N GLY A 12 -21.03 -19.45 14.56
CA GLY A 12 -20.68 -19.86 15.93
C GLY A 12 -19.21 -20.28 16.05
N TYR A 13 -18.61 -20.79 14.98
CA TYR A 13 -17.20 -21.17 14.94
C TYR A 13 -16.26 -19.96 14.99
N PHE A 14 -16.58 -18.87 14.29
CA PHE A 14 -15.83 -17.61 14.39
C PHE A 14 -15.87 -17.06 15.83
N VAL A 15 -17.04 -17.07 16.47
CA VAL A 15 -17.19 -16.62 17.88
C VAL A 15 -16.36 -17.49 18.83
N TYR A 16 -16.33 -18.81 18.60
CA TYR A 16 -15.47 -19.72 19.36
C TYR A 16 -13.98 -19.35 19.23
N ILE A 17 -13.47 -19.21 18.01
CA ILE A 17 -12.06 -18.86 17.76
C ILE A 17 -11.71 -17.52 18.40
N LEU A 18 -12.56 -16.51 18.20
CA LEU A 18 -12.37 -15.18 18.79
C LEU A 18 -12.31 -15.25 20.32
N SER A 19 -13.22 -16.03 20.93
CA SER A 19 -13.27 -16.20 22.39
C SER A 19 -12.02 -16.88 22.92
N ILE A 20 -11.53 -17.94 22.28
CA ILE A 20 -10.31 -18.64 22.67
C ILE A 20 -9.07 -17.76 22.46
N ALA A 21 -8.97 -17.05 21.33
CA ALA A 21 -7.83 -16.16 21.06
C ALA A 21 -7.75 -15.02 22.08
N THR A 22 -8.89 -14.44 22.46
CA THR A 22 -8.97 -13.33 23.42
C THR A 22 -8.66 -13.71 24.88
N LEU A 23 -8.61 -15.00 25.21
CA LEU A 23 -8.09 -15.46 26.51
C LEU A 23 -6.62 -15.06 26.73
N GLY A 24 -5.84 -14.87 25.66
CA GLY A 24 -4.45 -14.43 25.77
C GLY A 24 -4.30 -12.99 26.27
N PRO A 25 -4.94 -11.99 25.62
CA PRO A 25 -5.06 -10.64 26.15
C PRO A 25 -5.67 -10.58 27.55
N LEU A 26 -6.65 -11.44 27.84
CA LEU A 26 -7.20 -11.58 29.19
C LEU A 26 -6.12 -12.00 30.20
N LEU A 27 -5.32 -13.02 29.89
CA LEU A 27 -4.20 -13.45 30.73
C LEU A 27 -3.13 -12.36 30.89
N PHE A 28 -2.85 -11.58 29.85
CA PHE A 28 -1.98 -10.40 29.97
C PHE A 28 -2.51 -9.42 31.03
N GLY A 29 -3.81 -9.09 30.99
CA GLY A 29 -4.42 -8.20 31.98
C GLY A 29 -4.49 -8.81 33.38
N PHE A 30 -4.72 -10.13 33.43
CA PHE A 30 -4.75 -10.91 34.66
C PHE A 30 -3.41 -10.80 35.39
N HIS A 31 -2.33 -11.22 34.72
CA HIS A 31 -0.98 -11.22 35.28
C HIS A 31 -0.43 -9.80 35.52
N LEU A 32 -0.92 -8.80 34.79
CA LEU A 32 -0.54 -7.41 35.06
C LEU A 32 -1.02 -6.92 36.44
N SER A 33 -2.15 -7.41 36.94
CA SER A 33 -2.81 -6.90 38.15
C SER A 33 -2.88 -7.90 39.33
N GLU A 34 -2.42 -9.14 39.16
CA GLU A 34 -2.57 -10.22 40.16
C GLU A 34 -1.88 -9.99 41.49
N LEU A 35 -0.83 -9.17 41.49
CA LEU A 35 -0.10 -8.83 42.70
C LEU A 35 -0.71 -7.62 43.44
N ASN A 36 -1.61 -6.87 42.82
CA ASN A 36 -2.11 -5.60 43.37
C ASN A 36 -2.92 -5.79 44.66
N ALA A 37 -4.00 -6.57 44.61
CA ALA A 37 -4.88 -6.80 45.77
C ALA A 37 -4.21 -7.62 46.90
N PRO A 38 -3.48 -8.72 46.62
CA PRO A 38 -2.85 -9.53 47.67
C PRO A 38 -1.49 -8.98 48.16
N GLU A 39 -1.06 -7.77 47.75
CA GLU A 39 0.26 -7.20 48.12
C GLU A 39 0.55 -7.32 49.62
N ASP A 40 -0.36 -6.83 50.47
CA ASP A 40 -0.13 -6.79 51.92
C ASP A 40 -0.06 -8.19 52.56
N VAL A 41 -0.75 -9.17 51.96
CA VAL A 41 -0.75 -10.57 52.44
C VAL A 41 0.52 -11.28 51.99
N ILE A 42 0.89 -11.14 50.72
CA ILE A 42 2.11 -11.74 50.17
C ILE A 42 3.35 -11.20 50.91
N ARG A 43 3.39 -9.89 51.22
CA ARG A 43 4.53 -9.24 51.87
C ARG A 43 4.57 -9.34 53.40
N CYS A 44 3.68 -10.13 54.01
CA CYS A 44 3.56 -10.27 55.47
C CYS A 44 3.25 -8.95 56.22
N LYS A 45 2.58 -7.96 55.60
CA LYS A 45 2.22 -6.68 56.27
C LYS A 45 0.97 -6.80 57.14
N LYS A 46 -0.03 -7.57 56.69
CA LYS A 46 -1.18 -7.91 57.54
C LYS A 46 -0.82 -9.15 58.35
N ASN A 47 -0.69 -8.98 59.67
CA ASN A 47 -0.47 -10.09 60.60
C ASN A 47 -1.72 -10.99 60.65
N SER A 48 -1.84 -11.95 59.74
CA SER A 48 -2.63 -13.15 60.05
C SER A 48 -1.80 -13.96 61.06
N ILE A 49 -2.06 -13.64 62.33
CA ILE A 49 -1.87 -14.44 63.55
C ILE A 49 -0.70 -15.44 63.52
N LYS A 50 0.36 -15.07 64.27
CA LYS A 50 1.35 -15.92 64.96
C LYS A 50 1.88 -17.13 64.17
N SER A 51 3.18 -17.07 63.87
CA SER A 51 4.02 -18.26 63.72
C SER A 51 3.61 -19.33 64.74
N ALA A 52 3.00 -20.39 64.25
CA ALA A 52 2.79 -21.60 65.01
C ALA A 52 3.01 -22.77 64.06
N VAL A 53 4.19 -23.37 64.24
CA VAL A 53 4.58 -24.69 63.78
C VAL A 53 4.89 -24.77 62.28
N ALA A 54 6.11 -25.24 62.01
CA ALA A 54 6.54 -25.75 60.73
C ALA A 54 5.61 -26.91 60.31
N ASP A 55 4.57 -26.58 59.54
CA ASP A 55 3.97 -27.54 58.63
C ASP A 55 5.00 -27.75 57.49
N PRO A 56 5.21 -28.96 56.96
CA PRO A 56 6.19 -29.21 55.89
C PRO A 56 5.78 -28.63 54.52
N GLY A 57 4.81 -27.71 54.50
CA GLY A 57 4.24 -27.07 53.32
C GLY A 57 4.88 -25.74 52.93
N LEU A 58 4.26 -25.07 51.95
CA LEU A 58 4.70 -23.76 51.44
C LEU A 58 4.48 -22.64 52.47
N PRO A 59 5.36 -21.62 52.53
CA PRO A 59 5.21 -20.50 53.47
C PRO A 59 3.94 -19.69 53.19
N GLN A 60 3.26 -19.23 54.24
CA GLN A 60 2.02 -18.45 54.14
C GLN A 60 2.21 -17.10 53.46
N CYS A 61 3.33 -16.42 53.73
CA CYS A 61 3.73 -15.16 53.13
C CYS A 61 5.25 -15.13 52.91
N ILE A 62 5.73 -14.22 52.06
CA ILE A 62 7.14 -14.05 51.70
C ILE A 62 7.57 -12.64 52.11
N ALA A 63 8.38 -12.54 53.17
CA ALA A 63 8.84 -11.25 53.66
C ALA A 63 9.70 -10.53 52.61
N MET A 64 9.32 -9.30 52.24
CA MET A 64 10.02 -8.53 51.21
C MET A 64 9.89 -7.01 51.34
N SER A 65 10.98 -6.32 51.01
CA SER A 65 11.08 -4.87 50.92
C SER A 65 10.32 -4.31 49.70
N PRO A 66 10.01 -2.99 49.66
CA PRO A 66 9.39 -2.37 48.48
C PRO A 66 10.24 -2.52 47.21
N THR A 67 11.57 -2.58 47.35
CA THR A 67 12.49 -2.77 46.22
C THR A 67 12.39 -4.19 45.67
N GLU A 68 12.37 -5.21 46.53
CA GLU A 68 12.21 -6.60 46.12
C GLU A 68 10.83 -6.85 45.51
N TRP A 69 9.78 -6.23 46.05
CA TRP A 69 8.44 -6.26 45.45
C TRP A 69 8.43 -5.66 44.04
N GLY A 70 9.12 -4.53 43.86
CA GLY A 70 9.33 -3.92 42.55
C GLY A 70 10.02 -4.86 41.56
N VAL A 71 11.00 -5.66 42.01
CA VAL A 71 11.68 -6.68 41.18
C VAL A 71 10.73 -7.79 40.74
N VAL A 72 9.89 -8.28 41.65
CA VAL A 72 8.87 -9.31 41.33
C VAL A 72 7.87 -8.76 40.30
N GLY A 73 7.43 -7.52 40.48
CA GLY A 73 6.53 -6.84 39.54
C GLY A 73 7.18 -6.58 38.17
N SER A 74 8.43 -6.13 38.14
CA SER A 74 9.14 -5.74 36.92
C SER A 74 9.64 -6.95 36.11
N MET A 75 9.92 -8.11 36.71
CA MET A 75 10.33 -9.29 35.93
C MET A 75 9.25 -9.80 34.98
N TYR A 76 7.97 -9.62 35.33
CA TYR A 76 6.87 -9.86 34.39
C TYR A 76 6.98 -8.98 33.14
N THR A 77 7.32 -7.70 33.32
CA THR A 77 7.47 -6.78 32.19
C THR A 77 8.73 -7.06 31.36
N LEU A 78 9.81 -7.53 31.99
CA LEU A 78 11.01 -7.99 31.28
C LEU A 78 10.71 -9.25 30.45
N GLY A 79 9.97 -10.21 31.02
CA GLY A 79 9.47 -11.36 30.29
C GLY A 79 8.60 -10.92 29.11
N GLY A 80 7.71 -9.94 29.33
CA GLY A 80 6.89 -9.31 28.31
C GLY A 80 7.69 -8.74 27.13
N LEU A 81 8.79 -8.05 27.42
CA LEU A 81 9.71 -7.56 26.38
C LEU A 81 10.29 -8.71 25.54
N ILE A 82 10.77 -9.77 26.18
CA ILE A 82 11.34 -10.95 25.50
C ILE A 82 10.28 -11.63 24.64
N GLY A 83 9.07 -11.81 25.18
CA GLY A 83 7.93 -12.39 24.46
C GLY A 83 7.50 -11.57 23.26
N ALA A 84 7.38 -10.25 23.41
CA ALA A 84 6.96 -9.36 22.34
C ALA A 84 7.99 -9.28 21.18
N LEU A 85 9.29 -9.24 21.49
CA LEU A 85 10.35 -9.20 20.48
C LEU A 85 10.50 -10.53 19.72
N SER A 86 10.23 -11.66 20.38
CA SER A 86 10.31 -12.99 19.75
C SER A 86 9.04 -13.41 19.00
N ALA A 87 7.90 -12.81 19.32
CA ALA A 87 6.59 -13.16 18.76
C ALA A 87 6.48 -12.95 17.23
N GLY A 88 6.98 -11.83 16.70
CA GLY A 88 6.91 -11.53 15.27
C GLY A 88 7.61 -12.59 14.41
N PRO A 89 8.92 -12.86 14.64
CA PRO A 89 9.64 -13.92 13.93
C PRO A 89 9.01 -15.31 14.10
N LEU A 90 8.47 -15.61 15.29
CA LEU A 90 7.81 -16.88 15.57
C LEU A 90 6.52 -17.05 14.76
N ALA A 91 5.67 -16.02 14.73
CA ALA A 91 4.41 -16.01 13.98
C ALA A 91 4.62 -16.05 12.46
N GLY A 92 5.68 -15.41 11.95
CA GLY A 92 6.03 -15.48 10.53
C GLY A 92 6.54 -16.87 10.12
N ARG A 93 7.35 -17.52 10.95
CA ARG A 93 7.97 -18.82 10.61
C ARG A 93 7.04 -20.02 10.82
N TYR A 94 6.28 -20.05 11.91
CA TYR A 94 5.46 -21.21 12.30
C TYR A 94 3.95 -21.01 12.15
N GLY A 95 3.52 -19.80 11.77
CA GLY A 95 2.11 -19.43 11.72
C GLY A 95 1.60 -18.83 13.02
N ARG A 96 0.42 -18.18 12.94
CA ARG A 96 -0.17 -17.42 14.06
C ARG A 96 -0.71 -18.38 15.12
N LEU A 97 -1.35 -19.48 14.73
CA LEU A 97 -1.90 -20.47 15.66
C LEU A 97 -0.81 -21.16 16.47
N ARG A 98 0.26 -21.62 15.82
CA ARG A 98 1.38 -22.28 16.53
C ARG A 98 2.08 -21.32 17.49
N ALA A 99 2.25 -20.06 17.09
CA ALA A 99 2.83 -19.05 17.96
C ALA A 99 1.95 -18.81 19.22
N MET A 100 0.62 -18.76 19.08
CA MET A 100 -0.29 -18.70 20.23
C MET A 100 -0.21 -19.96 21.11
N GLN A 101 -0.14 -21.16 20.51
CA GLN A 101 0.03 -22.40 21.28
C GLN A 101 1.31 -22.38 22.12
N ILE A 102 2.43 -21.92 21.55
CA ILE A 102 3.69 -21.79 22.28
C ILE A 102 3.57 -20.77 23.43
N SER A 103 2.91 -19.63 23.22
CA SER A 103 2.72 -18.64 24.29
C SER A 103 1.86 -19.19 25.45
N THR A 104 0.87 -20.05 25.16
CA THR A 104 0.06 -20.69 26.22
C THR A 104 0.85 -21.63 27.12
N LEU A 105 1.96 -22.22 26.65
CA LEU A 105 2.83 -23.02 27.50
C LEU A 105 3.42 -22.18 28.64
N PHE A 106 3.82 -20.95 28.33
CA PHE A 106 4.32 -20.01 29.34
C PHE A 106 3.21 -19.56 30.29
N PHE A 107 2.00 -19.33 29.79
CA PHE A 107 0.83 -19.05 30.63
C PHE A 107 0.39 -20.22 31.52
N ALA A 108 0.69 -21.46 31.16
CA ALA A 108 0.42 -22.62 32.02
C ALA A 108 1.54 -22.84 33.04
N ILE A 109 2.81 -22.73 32.61
CA ILE A 109 3.97 -23.06 33.44
C ILE A 109 4.31 -21.94 34.43
N GLY A 110 4.29 -20.68 34.01
CA GLY A 110 4.63 -19.53 34.86
C GLY A 110 3.80 -19.49 36.15
N PRO A 111 2.46 -19.55 36.07
CA PRO A 111 1.60 -19.51 37.25
C PRO A 111 1.77 -20.71 38.19
N VAL A 112 2.24 -21.86 37.71
CA VAL A 112 2.60 -22.99 38.59
C VAL A 112 3.78 -22.62 39.48
N PHE A 113 4.82 -22.01 38.92
CA PHE A 113 5.96 -21.50 39.72
C PHE A 113 5.53 -20.41 40.68
N GLU A 114 4.63 -19.52 40.26
CA GLU A 114 4.14 -18.43 41.12
C GLU A 114 3.29 -18.96 42.29
N ALA A 115 2.31 -19.82 42.01
CA ALA A 115 1.42 -20.39 43.02
C ALA A 115 2.17 -21.31 44.01
N LEU A 116 3.19 -22.03 43.54
CA LEU A 116 4.00 -22.94 44.37
C LEU A 116 5.29 -22.29 44.91
N SER A 117 5.43 -20.96 44.81
CA SER A 117 6.67 -20.27 45.19
C SER A 117 6.95 -20.33 46.70
N PRO A 118 8.12 -20.85 47.14
CA PRO A 118 8.54 -20.80 48.55
C PRO A 118 9.40 -19.56 48.88
N ASN A 119 9.92 -18.87 47.87
CA ASN A 119 10.81 -17.72 48.04
C ASN A 119 10.66 -16.72 46.90
N ILE A 120 11.27 -15.55 47.06
CA ILE A 120 11.24 -14.45 46.10
C ILE A 120 11.79 -14.89 44.73
N GLY A 121 12.85 -15.70 44.69
CA GLY A 121 13.47 -16.15 43.44
C GLY A 121 12.54 -16.98 42.56
N VAL A 122 11.84 -17.96 43.15
CA VAL A 122 10.87 -18.80 42.41
C VAL A 122 9.67 -17.98 41.94
N LEU A 123 9.15 -17.08 42.80
CA LEU A 123 8.07 -16.17 42.42
C LEU A 123 8.49 -15.26 41.25
N THR A 124 9.70 -14.71 41.32
CA THR A 124 10.27 -13.84 40.28
C THR A 124 10.47 -14.57 38.96
N PHE A 125 10.92 -15.83 39.01
CA PHE A 125 11.07 -16.67 37.82
C PHE A 125 9.73 -17.04 37.20
N GLY A 126 8.72 -17.38 38.02
CA GLY A 126 7.36 -17.59 37.55
C GLY A 126 6.81 -16.36 36.84
N ARG A 127 6.98 -15.17 37.43
CA ARG A 127 6.59 -13.88 36.84
C ARG A 127 7.27 -13.63 35.50
N LEU A 128 8.56 -13.94 35.38
CA LEU A 128 9.30 -13.83 34.12
C LEU A 128 8.66 -14.72 33.04
N LEU A 129 8.35 -15.98 33.35
CA LEU A 129 7.71 -16.90 32.41
C LEU A 129 6.31 -16.44 31.99
N SER A 130 5.46 -16.09 32.95
CA SER A 130 4.12 -15.53 32.68
C SER A 130 4.22 -14.27 31.82
N GLY A 131 5.27 -13.46 32.04
CA GLY A 131 5.63 -12.31 31.23
C GLY A 131 5.92 -12.66 29.77
N VAL A 132 6.74 -13.69 29.51
CA VAL A 132 7.04 -14.14 28.13
C VAL A 132 5.77 -14.53 27.39
N GLY A 133 4.86 -15.28 28.04
CA GLY A 133 3.56 -15.61 27.47
C GLY A 133 2.72 -14.37 27.16
N ALA A 134 2.64 -13.44 28.11
CA ALA A 134 1.88 -12.21 28.00
C ALA A 134 2.39 -11.30 26.87
N GLY A 135 3.69 -11.08 26.81
CA GLY A 135 4.37 -10.31 25.76
C GLY A 135 4.13 -10.88 24.37
N ALA A 136 4.25 -12.20 24.22
CA ALA A 136 3.99 -12.83 22.94
C ALA A 136 2.50 -12.72 22.55
N SER A 137 1.60 -12.92 23.50
CA SER A 137 0.16 -12.87 23.26
C SER A 137 -0.33 -11.51 22.79
N VAL A 138 0.15 -10.41 23.36
CA VAL A 138 -0.29 -9.06 22.95
C VAL A 138 0.20 -8.65 21.56
N VAL A 139 1.12 -9.40 20.97
CA VAL A 139 1.56 -9.24 19.58
C VAL A 139 0.79 -10.18 18.65
N ILE A 140 0.71 -11.46 18.99
CA ILE A 140 0.20 -12.50 18.09
C ILE A 140 -1.33 -12.44 17.98
N VAL A 141 -2.03 -12.22 19.09
CA VAL A 141 -3.50 -12.29 19.12
C VAL A 141 -4.15 -11.17 18.29
N PRO A 142 -3.74 -9.89 18.38
CA PRO A 142 -4.28 -8.85 17.51
C PRO A 142 -4.05 -9.15 16.02
N LEU A 143 -2.86 -9.67 15.66
CA LEU A 143 -2.55 -10.09 14.29
C LEU A 143 -3.52 -11.18 13.82
N TYR A 144 -3.67 -12.25 14.61
CA TYR A 144 -4.57 -13.34 14.30
C TYR A 144 -6.02 -12.86 14.15
N ILE A 145 -6.53 -12.02 15.07
CA ILE A 145 -7.88 -11.45 14.99
C ILE A 145 -8.04 -10.61 13.72
N SER A 146 -7.05 -9.80 13.35
CA SER A 146 -7.11 -8.95 12.15
C SER A 146 -7.14 -9.75 10.83
N GLU A 147 -6.61 -10.97 10.84
CA GLU A 147 -6.55 -11.87 9.67
C GLU A 147 -7.76 -12.79 9.56
N ILE A 148 -8.47 -13.06 10.66
CA ILE A 148 -9.72 -13.83 10.64
C ILE A 148 -10.98 -12.95 10.62
N ALA A 149 -10.87 -11.68 11.02
CA ALA A 149 -12.01 -10.76 11.08
C ALA A 149 -12.49 -10.34 9.67
N PRO A 150 -13.80 -10.14 9.46
CA PRO A 150 -14.33 -9.62 8.20
C PRO A 150 -13.67 -8.29 7.81
N PRO A 151 -13.36 -8.04 6.52
CA PRO A 151 -12.65 -6.84 6.07
C PRO A 151 -13.23 -5.50 6.57
N GLY A 152 -14.57 -5.38 6.58
CA GLY A 152 -15.26 -4.16 7.01
C GLY A 152 -15.28 -3.91 8.53
N GLU A 153 -14.99 -4.92 9.35
CA GLU A 153 -15.19 -4.88 10.81
C GLU A 153 -13.91 -5.21 11.61
N LYS A 154 -12.73 -5.20 10.95
CA LYS A 154 -11.43 -5.49 11.59
C LYS A 154 -11.16 -4.61 12.82
N GLY A 155 -11.54 -3.33 12.76
CA GLY A 155 -11.39 -2.39 13.88
C GLY A 155 -12.27 -2.76 15.09
N PHE A 156 -13.52 -3.14 14.85
CA PHE A 156 -14.45 -3.58 15.91
C PHE A 156 -13.93 -4.84 16.60
N PHE A 157 -13.54 -5.86 15.83
CA PHE A 157 -12.99 -7.09 16.39
C PHE A 157 -11.62 -6.91 17.04
N GLY A 158 -10.79 -6.02 16.50
CA GLY A 158 -9.52 -5.62 17.13
C GLY A 158 -9.70 -5.09 18.54
N ALA A 159 -10.80 -4.38 18.84
CA ALA A 159 -11.10 -3.86 20.17
C ALA A 159 -11.28 -4.95 21.25
N PHE A 160 -11.62 -6.19 20.86
CA PHE A 160 -11.74 -7.31 21.80
C PHE A 160 -10.43 -7.65 22.50
N THR A 161 -9.28 -7.28 21.92
CA THR A 161 -7.97 -7.44 22.57
C THR A 161 -7.89 -6.58 23.83
N GLN A 162 -8.19 -5.28 23.72
CA GLN A 162 -8.19 -4.36 24.85
C GLN A 162 -9.30 -4.67 25.85
N ILE A 163 -10.48 -5.07 25.38
CA ILE A 163 -11.57 -5.53 26.24
C ILE A 163 -11.12 -6.76 27.04
N GLY A 164 -10.49 -7.73 26.39
CA GLY A 164 -9.90 -8.91 27.03
C GLY A 164 -8.94 -8.53 28.15
N CYS A 165 -7.97 -7.65 27.88
CA CYS A 165 -7.04 -7.12 28.90
C CYS A 165 -7.79 -6.54 30.10
N ASN A 166 -8.78 -5.68 29.88
CA ASN A 166 -9.53 -5.05 30.96
C ASN A 166 -10.39 -6.06 31.75
N VAL A 167 -10.98 -7.05 31.08
CA VAL A 167 -11.70 -8.17 31.72
C VAL A 167 -10.76 -9.00 32.58
N GLY A 168 -9.52 -9.23 32.11
CA GLY A 168 -8.48 -9.88 32.89
C GLY A 168 -8.17 -9.14 34.18
N ILE A 169 -7.93 -7.83 34.09
CA ILE A 169 -7.68 -6.96 35.25
C ILE A 169 -8.86 -7.02 36.24
N LEU A 170 -10.09 -6.90 35.75
CA LEU A 170 -11.29 -6.98 36.58
C LEU A 170 -11.41 -8.34 37.27
N THR A 171 -11.19 -9.44 36.52
CA THR A 171 -11.28 -10.81 37.04
C THR A 171 -10.32 -11.00 38.20
N THR A 172 -9.08 -10.57 38.03
CA THR A 172 -8.05 -10.70 39.05
C THR A 172 -8.32 -9.85 40.28
N GLN A 173 -8.82 -8.62 40.11
CA GLN A 173 -9.19 -7.78 41.24
C GLN A 173 -10.41 -8.32 41.99
N LEU A 174 -11.37 -8.94 41.29
CA LEU A 174 -12.50 -9.62 41.89
C LEU A 174 -12.04 -10.82 42.72
N LEU A 175 -11.16 -11.66 42.17
CA LEU A 175 -10.54 -12.76 42.89
C LEU A 175 -9.73 -12.25 44.08
N GLY A 176 -8.97 -11.17 43.89
CA GLY A 176 -8.22 -10.48 44.93
C GLY A 176 -9.11 -10.00 46.07
N TYR A 177 -10.30 -9.48 45.80
CA TYR A 177 -11.22 -9.05 46.85
C TYR A 177 -11.66 -10.21 47.77
N PHE A 178 -11.91 -11.40 47.22
CA PHE A 178 -12.40 -12.55 47.98
C PHE A 178 -11.31 -13.47 48.52
N LEU A 179 -10.18 -13.61 47.82
CA LEU A 179 -9.14 -14.62 48.07
C LEU A 179 -7.83 -14.04 48.64
N SER A 180 -7.73 -12.73 48.86
CA SER A 180 -6.55 -12.11 49.49
C SER A 180 -6.54 -12.28 51.01
N HIS A 181 -6.63 -13.53 51.48
CA HIS A 181 -6.45 -13.88 52.89
C HIS A 181 -5.59 -15.15 53.01
N ASP A 182 -4.85 -15.25 54.12
CA ASP A 182 -3.97 -16.39 54.45
C ASP A 182 -3.12 -16.87 53.27
N SER A 183 -3.16 -18.16 52.95
CA SER A 183 -2.45 -18.76 51.80
C SER A 183 -3.29 -18.80 50.51
N TYR A 184 -4.53 -18.28 50.53
CA TYR A 184 -5.44 -18.33 49.37
C TYR A 184 -5.02 -17.41 48.23
N TRP A 185 -4.10 -16.46 48.45
CA TRP A 185 -3.50 -15.67 47.37
C TRP A 185 -2.84 -16.54 46.30
N ARG A 186 -2.35 -17.73 46.67
CA ARG A 186 -1.78 -18.72 45.73
C ARG A 186 -2.82 -19.24 44.73
N VAL A 187 -4.09 -19.31 45.14
CA VAL A 187 -5.21 -19.72 44.27
C VAL A 187 -5.47 -18.67 43.20
N ILE A 188 -5.32 -17.38 43.52
CA ILE A 188 -5.43 -16.29 42.53
C ILE A 188 -4.43 -16.54 41.40
N LEU A 189 -3.16 -16.78 41.73
CA LEU A 189 -2.11 -17.04 40.74
C LEU A 189 -2.39 -18.34 39.96
N ALA A 190 -2.80 -19.41 40.65
CA ALA A 190 -3.13 -20.69 40.02
C ALA A 190 -4.28 -20.59 39.00
N ILE A 191 -5.29 -19.74 39.24
CA ILE A 191 -6.40 -19.53 38.30
C ILE A 191 -5.90 -18.98 36.96
N GLY A 192 -4.88 -18.12 36.95
CA GLY A 192 -4.22 -17.68 35.71
C GLY A 192 -3.69 -18.87 34.91
N GLY A 193 -3.03 -19.82 35.57
CA GLY A 193 -2.56 -21.07 34.96
C GLY A 193 -3.69 -21.92 34.38
N VAL A 194 -4.81 -22.04 35.09
CA VAL A 194 -6.00 -22.77 34.61
C VAL A 194 -6.58 -22.13 33.35
N ILE A 195 -6.69 -20.80 33.31
CA ILE A 195 -7.14 -20.08 32.11
C ILE A 195 -6.16 -20.32 30.95
N GLY A 196 -4.85 -20.34 31.22
CA GLY A 196 -3.81 -20.70 30.24
C GLY A 196 -3.99 -22.10 29.65
N VAL A 197 -4.29 -23.11 30.49
CA VAL A 197 -4.56 -24.48 30.05
C VAL A 197 -5.85 -24.55 29.22
N VAL A 198 -6.91 -23.85 29.63
CA VAL A 198 -8.17 -23.76 28.86
C VAL A 198 -7.94 -23.14 27.50
N GLN A 199 -7.14 -22.07 27.44
CA GLN A 199 -6.75 -21.46 26.17
C GLN A 199 -5.98 -22.45 25.30
N GLY A 200 -4.95 -23.11 25.85
CA GLY A 200 -4.16 -24.11 25.13
C GLY A 200 -5.02 -25.25 24.58
N ALA A 201 -5.92 -25.80 25.40
CA ALA A 201 -6.88 -26.83 25.00
C ALA A 201 -7.81 -26.35 23.87
N GLY A 202 -8.34 -25.13 23.99
CA GLY A 202 -9.20 -24.53 22.96
C GLY A 202 -8.47 -24.30 21.64
N LEU A 203 -7.20 -23.87 21.69
CA LEU A 203 -6.38 -23.62 20.50
C LEU A 203 -6.06 -24.90 19.70
N PHE A 204 -6.19 -26.10 20.27
CA PHE A 204 -6.07 -27.34 19.49
C PHE A 204 -7.24 -27.56 18.51
N LEU A 205 -8.40 -26.97 18.78
CA LEU A 205 -9.59 -27.06 17.91
C LEU A 205 -9.74 -25.83 16.99
N SER A 206 -8.87 -24.84 17.14
CA SER A 206 -8.82 -23.64 16.30
C SER A 206 -8.07 -23.89 15.00
N VAL A 207 -8.30 -23.03 14.01
CA VAL A 207 -7.63 -23.08 12.71
C VAL A 207 -6.53 -22.03 12.61
N GLU A 208 -5.56 -22.30 11.74
CA GLU A 208 -4.54 -21.32 11.38
C GLU A 208 -5.14 -20.18 10.54
N SER A 209 -4.46 -19.03 10.54
CA SER A 209 -4.85 -17.86 9.75
C SER A 209 -5.00 -18.22 8.25
N PRO A 210 -6.17 -17.98 7.64
CA PRO A 210 -6.37 -18.22 6.21
C PRO A 210 -5.42 -17.41 5.33
N LYS A 211 -5.11 -16.16 5.75
CA LYS A 211 -4.16 -15.28 5.06
C LYS A 211 -2.75 -15.87 5.08
N TYR A 212 -2.29 -16.37 6.23
CA TYR A 212 -0.99 -17.04 6.32
C TYR A 212 -0.91 -18.29 5.43
N ILE A 213 -1.97 -19.10 5.41
CA ILE A 213 -2.01 -20.31 4.56
C ILE A 213 -1.94 -19.93 3.08
N ALA A 214 -2.62 -18.84 2.68
CA ALA A 214 -2.55 -18.31 1.32
C ALA A 214 -1.14 -17.80 0.98
N GLU A 215 -0.47 -17.09 1.89
CA GLU A 215 0.93 -16.63 1.75
C GLU A 215 1.92 -17.80 1.61
N GLN A 216 1.65 -18.96 2.23
CA GLN A 216 2.44 -20.18 2.08
C GLN A 216 2.19 -20.90 0.73
N GLY A 217 1.26 -20.42 -0.09
CA GLY A 217 0.93 -20.96 -1.41
C GLY A 217 -0.14 -22.04 -1.42
N ASN A 218 -0.79 -22.35 -0.28
CA ASN A 218 -1.84 -23.37 -0.21
C ASN A 218 -3.24 -22.75 -0.30
N ILE A 219 -3.61 -22.31 -1.51
CA ILE A 219 -4.85 -21.57 -1.77
C ILE A 219 -6.11 -22.41 -1.49
N SER A 220 -6.10 -23.71 -1.78
CA SER A 220 -7.26 -24.60 -1.55
C SER A 220 -7.55 -24.78 -0.06
N LEU A 221 -6.52 -24.99 0.76
CA LEU A 221 -6.67 -25.07 2.22
C LEU A 221 -7.07 -23.73 2.83
N ALA A 222 -6.53 -22.61 2.32
CA ALA A 222 -6.94 -21.27 2.74
C ALA A 222 -8.43 -21.03 2.45
N LYS A 223 -8.93 -21.43 1.27
CA LYS A 223 -10.34 -21.30 0.87
C LYS A 223 -11.25 -22.13 1.78
N LYS A 224 -10.88 -23.39 2.02
CA LYS A 224 -11.62 -24.30 2.92
C LYS A 224 -11.66 -23.75 4.36
N THR A 225 -10.54 -23.20 4.84
CA THR A 225 -10.45 -22.63 6.17
C THR A 225 -11.29 -21.36 6.30
N LEU A 226 -11.24 -20.48 5.29
CA LEU A 226 -12.04 -19.25 5.26
C LEU A 226 -13.54 -19.55 5.19
N ARG A 227 -13.98 -20.54 4.38
CA ARG A 227 -15.38 -21.01 4.36
C ARG A 227 -15.83 -21.54 5.71
N ARG A 228 -14.96 -22.27 6.43
CA ARG A 228 -15.29 -22.74 7.78
C ARG A 228 -15.50 -21.60 8.78
N ILE A 229 -14.77 -20.49 8.62
CA ILE A 229 -14.88 -19.31 9.48
C ILE A 229 -16.10 -18.45 9.10
N ARG A 230 -16.34 -18.21 7.81
CA ARG A 230 -17.40 -17.32 7.28
C ARG A 230 -18.77 -18.01 7.13
N GLY A 231 -18.79 -19.33 7.01
CA GLY A 231 -19.98 -20.13 6.67
C GLY A 231 -19.91 -20.66 5.24
N GLU A 232 -20.58 -21.78 4.94
CA GLU A 232 -20.52 -22.42 3.63
C GLU A 232 -21.18 -21.58 2.51
N ASP A 233 -22.18 -20.77 2.85
CA ASP A 233 -22.95 -19.93 1.92
C ASP A 233 -22.38 -18.51 1.74
N ALA A 234 -21.27 -18.18 2.42
CA ALA A 234 -20.70 -16.84 2.35
C ALA A 234 -19.86 -16.65 1.08
N ASP A 235 -20.08 -15.53 0.39
CA ASP A 235 -19.21 -15.12 -0.72
C ASP A 235 -17.84 -14.70 -0.18
N ILE A 236 -16.82 -15.47 -0.54
CA ILE A 236 -15.44 -15.30 -0.09
C ILE A 236 -14.51 -14.98 -1.26
N ASP A 237 -15.01 -14.94 -2.49
CA ASP A 237 -14.16 -14.82 -3.68
C ASP A 237 -13.54 -13.42 -3.77
N ASP A 238 -14.27 -12.37 -3.34
CA ASP A 238 -13.73 -11.01 -3.21
C ASP A 238 -12.60 -10.93 -2.18
N GLU A 239 -12.79 -11.49 -0.97
CA GLU A 239 -11.77 -11.50 0.10
C GLU A 239 -10.53 -12.32 -0.30
N MET A 240 -10.72 -13.39 -1.07
CA MET A 240 -9.64 -14.25 -1.55
C MET A 240 -8.88 -13.64 -2.74
N SER A 241 -9.57 -12.86 -3.59
CA SER A 241 -8.96 -12.12 -4.69
C SER A 241 -7.98 -11.05 -4.19
N ASP A 242 -8.30 -10.41 -3.06
CA ASP A 242 -7.47 -9.41 -2.38
C ASP A 242 -6.13 -10.00 -1.87
N TRP A 243 -6.05 -11.32 -1.69
CA TRP A 243 -4.83 -12.03 -1.31
C TRP A 243 -4.04 -12.56 -2.52
N GLY A 244 -4.43 -12.20 -3.75
CA GLY A 244 -3.76 -12.63 -4.98
C GLY A 244 -4.10 -14.05 -5.43
N ALA A 245 -5.21 -14.63 -4.94
CA ALA A 245 -5.58 -16.03 -5.17
C ALA A 245 -6.43 -16.29 -6.43
N SER A 246 -6.36 -15.43 -7.45
CA SER A 246 -7.09 -15.61 -8.71
C SER A 246 -6.35 -16.58 -9.64
N GLY A 247 -6.54 -17.88 -9.41
CA GLY A 247 -5.98 -18.93 -10.27
C GLY A 247 -6.60 -20.32 -10.18
N SER A 248 -7.53 -20.59 -9.26
CA SER A 248 -8.14 -21.92 -9.12
C SER A 248 -9.66 -21.83 -8.98
N GLY A 249 -10.33 -21.49 -10.08
CA GLY A 249 -11.76 -21.74 -10.22
C GLY A 249 -11.99 -23.18 -10.69
N ASN A 250 -12.64 -23.98 -9.85
CA ASN A 250 -13.32 -25.24 -10.18
C ASN A 250 -12.54 -26.30 -10.97
N VAL A 251 -11.62 -27.00 -10.30
CA VAL A 251 -11.26 -28.36 -10.71
C VAL A 251 -11.66 -29.30 -9.57
N SER A 252 -12.53 -30.25 -9.89
CA SER A 252 -13.01 -31.32 -9.02
C SER A 252 -11.86 -32.15 -8.45
N ASP A 253 -12.04 -32.60 -7.21
CA ASP A 253 -11.10 -33.34 -6.34
C ASP A 253 -10.56 -34.69 -6.89
N GLU A 254 -10.64 -34.97 -8.20
CA GLU A 254 -10.20 -36.23 -8.81
C GLU A 254 -8.93 -36.12 -9.67
N GLU A 255 -8.45 -34.92 -10.03
CA GLU A 255 -7.22 -34.77 -10.85
C GLU A 255 -5.93 -34.57 -10.05
N GLN A 256 -6.01 -34.28 -8.73
CA GLN A 256 -4.81 -34.02 -7.91
C GLN A 256 -4.10 -35.29 -7.41
N THR A 257 -4.68 -36.48 -7.61
CA THR A 257 -4.07 -37.75 -7.21
C THR A 257 -3.19 -38.39 -8.29
N LEU A 258 -3.24 -37.90 -9.54
CA LEU A 258 -2.55 -38.49 -10.69
C LEU A 258 -1.18 -37.87 -11.01
N LEU A 259 -0.76 -36.82 -10.32
CA LEU A 259 0.51 -36.10 -10.57
C LEU A 259 1.57 -36.29 -9.48
N HIS A 260 1.38 -37.23 -8.56
CA HIS A 260 2.42 -37.61 -7.60
C HIS A 260 2.69 -39.10 -7.70
N ASN A 261 3.46 -39.47 -8.73
CA ASN A 261 4.45 -40.53 -8.68
C ASN A 261 5.27 -40.45 -9.96
N GLU A 262 6.50 -39.91 -9.86
CA GLU A 262 7.72 -40.48 -10.42
C GLU A 262 8.90 -39.51 -10.17
N ASP A 263 9.81 -39.99 -9.33
CA ASP A 263 11.27 -39.82 -9.33
C ASP A 263 11.90 -38.44 -9.60
N GLY A 264 12.71 -38.00 -8.62
CA GLY A 264 13.78 -37.03 -8.89
C GLY A 264 14.26 -36.24 -7.70
N SER A 265 15.38 -36.69 -7.13
CA SER A 265 16.48 -35.88 -6.60
C SER A 265 16.17 -34.58 -5.83
N ALA A 266 16.55 -34.60 -4.56
CA ALA A 266 16.86 -33.43 -3.78
C ALA A 266 17.76 -32.47 -4.56
N ASP A 267 17.23 -31.32 -4.96
CA ASP A 267 18.04 -30.13 -5.19
C ASP A 267 17.37 -28.90 -4.56
N THR A 268 18.08 -28.35 -3.60
CA THR A 268 17.74 -27.16 -2.84
C THR A 268 18.04 -25.92 -3.67
N GLY A 269 17.11 -25.54 -4.55
CA GLY A 269 17.11 -24.23 -5.23
C GLY A 269 16.32 -23.18 -4.43
N PRO A 270 16.73 -21.89 -4.42
CA PRO A 270 16.08 -20.87 -3.61
C PRO A 270 14.67 -20.59 -4.16
N LYS A 271 13.64 -20.77 -3.32
CA LYS A 271 12.28 -20.33 -3.60
C LYS A 271 12.27 -18.80 -3.73
N HIS A 272 12.17 -18.27 -4.95
CA HIS A 272 11.83 -16.87 -5.18
C HIS A 272 10.32 -16.69 -5.05
N SER A 273 9.88 -16.45 -3.82
CA SER A 273 8.59 -15.84 -3.51
C SER A 273 8.67 -14.34 -3.82
N GLY A 274 7.75 -13.83 -4.63
CA GLY A 274 7.46 -12.40 -4.68
C GLY A 274 6.80 -11.96 -3.37
N SER A 275 7.61 -11.76 -2.33
CA SER A 275 7.18 -11.03 -1.12
C SER A 275 7.54 -9.58 -1.33
N GLU A 276 6.59 -8.66 -1.16
CA GLU A 276 6.91 -7.28 -0.80
C GLU A 276 7.96 -7.32 0.32
N GLN A 277 9.14 -6.74 0.09
CA GLN A 277 10.24 -6.85 1.05
C GLN A 277 9.90 -6.02 2.30
N ASN A 278 9.41 -6.69 3.34
CA ASN A 278 9.27 -6.09 4.67
C ASN A 278 10.63 -5.53 5.12
N LEU A 279 10.67 -4.25 5.48
CA LEU A 279 11.89 -3.58 5.91
C LEU A 279 12.33 -4.09 7.27
N SER A 280 13.62 -4.36 7.41
CA SER A 280 14.22 -4.70 8.70
C SER A 280 14.14 -3.52 9.67
N ILE A 281 14.05 -3.80 10.97
CA ILE A 281 14.12 -2.83 12.08
C ILE A 281 15.27 -1.82 11.87
N MET A 282 16.44 -2.30 11.46
CA MET A 282 17.62 -1.45 11.24
C MET A 282 17.48 -0.55 10.01
N GLN A 283 16.75 -1.00 8.99
CA GLN A 283 16.47 -0.22 7.78
C GLN A 283 15.45 0.88 8.07
N VAL A 284 14.40 0.60 8.85
CA VAL A 284 13.38 1.58 9.25
C VAL A 284 13.98 2.73 10.06
N VAL A 285 14.86 2.44 11.01
CA VAL A 285 15.51 3.47 11.83
C VAL A 285 16.48 4.33 11.02
N ARG A 286 17.12 3.77 9.99
CA ARG A 286 18.08 4.50 9.13
C ARG A 286 17.42 5.25 7.99
N HIS A 287 16.22 4.87 7.57
CA HIS A 287 15.54 5.49 6.44
C HIS A 287 14.94 6.84 6.84
N THR A 288 15.31 7.89 6.10
CA THR A 288 14.99 9.29 6.45
C THR A 288 13.49 9.57 6.50
N ASP A 289 12.71 8.79 5.74
CA ASP A 289 11.26 8.88 5.66
C ASP A 289 10.58 8.10 6.79
N TYR A 290 11.04 6.90 7.15
CA TYR A 290 10.38 6.10 8.18
C TYR A 290 10.80 6.47 9.61
N GLN A 291 12.01 7.02 9.80
CA GLN A 291 12.51 7.40 11.13
C GLN A 291 11.59 8.39 11.88
N LYS A 292 10.99 9.37 11.18
CA LYS A 292 10.12 10.39 11.81
C LYS A 292 8.83 9.75 12.30
N ALA A 293 8.29 8.84 11.51
CA ALA A 293 7.08 8.10 11.84
C ALA A 293 7.33 7.11 12.98
N ALA A 294 8.41 6.33 12.90
CA ALA A 294 8.80 5.41 13.96
C ALA A 294 9.05 6.15 15.28
N PHE A 295 9.73 7.30 15.26
CA PHE A 295 9.94 8.13 16.44
C PHE A 295 8.61 8.63 17.04
N ALA A 296 7.65 9.05 16.21
CA ALA A 296 6.33 9.46 16.68
C ALA A 296 5.58 8.32 17.39
N VAL A 297 5.54 7.12 16.79
CA VAL A 297 4.89 5.94 17.39
C VAL A 297 5.56 5.54 18.70
N VAL A 298 6.89 5.51 18.75
CA VAL A 298 7.67 5.24 19.96
C VAL A 298 7.31 6.24 21.06
N MET A 299 7.28 7.53 20.76
CA MET A 299 6.94 8.57 21.75
C MET A 299 5.50 8.46 22.27
N VAL A 300 4.54 8.04 21.43
CA VAL A 300 3.16 7.78 21.85
C VAL A 300 3.08 6.53 22.77
N MET A 301 3.84 5.48 22.46
CA MET A 301 3.95 4.29 23.33
C MET A 301 4.62 4.60 24.68
N LEU A 302 5.62 5.48 24.69
CA LEU A 302 6.21 5.98 25.94
C LEU A 302 5.20 6.83 26.73
N ALA A 303 4.44 7.69 26.05
CA ALA A 303 3.40 8.50 26.67
C ALA A 303 2.33 7.63 27.35
N GLN A 304 1.94 6.52 26.73
CA GLN A 304 0.99 5.56 27.30
C GLN A 304 1.46 5.07 28.68
N GLN A 305 2.72 4.67 28.81
CA GLN A 305 3.24 4.09 30.06
C GLN A 305 3.62 5.14 31.10
N PHE A 306 4.31 6.20 30.68
CA PHE A 306 4.73 7.29 31.57
C PHE A 306 3.61 8.26 31.94
N SER A 307 2.40 8.10 31.38
CA SER A 307 1.18 8.69 31.95
C SER A 307 0.88 8.19 33.37
N GLY A 308 1.41 7.01 33.74
CA GLY A 308 1.29 6.44 35.09
C GLY A 308 0.18 5.40 35.25
N ILE A 309 -0.44 4.90 34.17
CA ILE A 309 -1.54 3.92 34.27
C ILE A 309 -1.18 2.66 35.07
N ASN A 310 0.02 2.12 34.85
CA ASN A 310 0.48 0.93 35.57
C ASN A 310 0.64 1.17 37.08
N SER A 311 0.81 2.42 37.53
CA SER A 311 0.87 2.71 38.97
C SER A 311 -0.44 2.35 39.67
N ILE A 312 -1.58 2.59 39.01
CA ILE A 312 -2.92 2.30 39.54
C ILE A 312 -3.27 0.83 39.30
N VAL A 313 -2.99 0.31 38.10
CA VAL A 313 -3.33 -1.09 37.76
C VAL A 313 -2.53 -2.09 38.60
N MET A 314 -1.24 -1.82 38.85
CA MET A 314 -0.35 -2.74 39.58
C MET A 314 -0.32 -2.48 41.10
N TYR A 315 -0.54 -1.24 41.55
CA TYR A 315 -0.35 -0.83 42.96
C TYR A 315 -1.51 0.01 43.53
N GLY A 316 -2.66 0.05 42.86
CA GLY A 316 -3.77 0.92 43.23
C GLY A 316 -4.39 0.61 44.60
N VAL A 317 -4.36 -0.64 45.07
CA VAL A 317 -4.90 -1.01 46.39
C VAL A 317 -4.00 -0.49 47.50
N SER A 318 -2.68 -0.70 47.38
CA SER A 318 -1.71 -0.24 48.37
C SER A 318 -1.56 1.29 48.41
N LEU A 319 -1.76 1.96 47.26
CA LEU A 319 -1.79 3.42 47.19
C LEU A 319 -2.93 4.03 48.03
N LEU A 320 -4.12 3.43 47.95
CA LEU A 320 -5.35 3.98 48.55
C LEU A 320 -5.63 3.40 49.95
N ALA A 321 -4.89 2.36 50.36
CA ALA A 321 -5.08 1.70 51.65
C ALA A 321 -5.04 2.69 52.83
N GLY A 322 -4.10 3.64 52.85
CA GLY A 322 -3.99 4.63 53.95
C GLY A 322 -5.08 5.71 53.99
N LEU A 323 -5.91 5.83 52.94
CA LEU A 323 -6.99 6.85 52.85
C LEU A 323 -8.39 6.24 52.93
N LEU A 324 -8.52 4.98 52.51
CA LEU A 324 -9.78 4.25 52.35
C LEU A 324 -9.62 2.81 52.85
N GLU A 325 -9.16 2.62 54.09
CA GLU A 325 -8.77 1.31 54.65
C GLU A 325 -9.83 0.20 54.45
N SER A 326 -11.13 0.53 54.53
CA SER A 326 -12.22 -0.43 54.32
C SER A 326 -12.68 -0.57 52.86
N ASN A 327 -12.36 0.40 51.99
CA ASN A 327 -12.98 0.56 50.67
C ASN A 327 -11.98 0.56 49.51
N SER A 328 -10.67 0.47 49.75
CA SER A 328 -9.61 0.59 48.72
C SER A 328 -9.68 -0.52 47.67
N ALA A 329 -9.92 -1.77 48.09
CA ALA A 329 -10.09 -2.92 47.19
C ALA A 329 -11.39 -2.80 46.36
N LEU A 330 -12.49 -2.39 47.01
CA LEU A 330 -13.77 -2.17 46.34
C LEU A 330 -13.70 -1.02 45.32
N LEU A 331 -12.97 0.04 45.64
CA LEU A 331 -12.73 1.15 44.73
C LEU A 331 -11.89 0.72 43.51
N ASN A 332 -10.83 -0.08 43.70
CA ASN A 332 -10.06 -0.61 42.56
C ASN A 332 -10.93 -1.50 41.66
N LEU A 333 -11.79 -2.34 42.25
CA LEU A 333 -12.75 -3.13 41.49
C LEU A 333 -13.69 -2.24 40.66
N ALA A 334 -14.22 -1.16 41.26
CA ALA A 334 -15.05 -0.19 40.57
C ALA A 334 -14.28 0.54 39.44
N VAL A 335 -13.01 0.86 39.65
CA VAL A 335 -12.13 1.47 38.65
C VAL A 335 -11.94 0.57 37.44
N SER A 336 -11.74 -0.74 37.64
CA SER A 336 -11.59 -1.69 36.53
C SER A 336 -12.90 -1.96 35.79
N ALA A 337 -14.01 -2.04 36.52
CA ALA A 337 -15.34 -2.14 35.89
C ALA A 337 -15.65 -0.90 35.04
N LEU A 338 -15.36 0.30 35.57
CA LEU A 338 -15.51 1.55 34.84
C LEU A 338 -14.61 1.59 33.60
N ASN A 339 -13.37 1.10 33.70
CA ASN A 339 -12.45 1.05 32.56
C ASN A 339 -13.03 0.25 31.38
N ILE A 340 -13.67 -0.88 31.64
CA ILE A 340 -14.35 -1.68 30.59
C ILE A 340 -15.48 -0.86 29.95
N ILE A 341 -16.36 -0.26 30.76
CA ILE A 341 -17.50 0.51 30.27
C ILE A 341 -17.03 1.68 29.40
N VAL A 342 -16.05 2.45 29.88
CA VAL A 342 -15.52 3.60 29.16
C VAL A 342 -14.78 3.15 27.90
N THR A 343 -14.01 2.07 27.95
CA THR A 343 -13.30 1.54 26.76
C THR A 343 -14.30 1.14 25.67
N VAL A 344 -15.38 0.44 26.02
CA VAL A 344 -16.43 0.07 25.05
C VAL A 344 -17.16 1.31 24.52
N ALA A 345 -17.50 2.26 25.38
CA ALA A 345 -18.18 3.50 25.00
C ALA A 345 -17.31 4.40 24.09
N CYS A 346 -16.00 4.43 24.33
CA CYS A 346 -15.03 5.22 23.57
C CYS A 346 -14.46 4.50 22.34
N ALA A 347 -14.75 3.21 22.13
CA ALA A 347 -14.25 2.49 20.95
C ALA A 347 -14.57 3.19 19.61
N PRO A 348 -15.78 3.73 19.37
CA PRO A 348 -16.09 4.46 18.14
C PRO A 348 -15.50 5.88 18.08
N LEU A 349 -14.91 6.38 19.17
CA LEU A 349 -14.50 7.77 19.30
C LEU A 349 -13.26 8.08 18.46
N ALA A 350 -12.32 7.14 18.36
CA ALA A 350 -11.11 7.29 17.55
C ALA A 350 -11.42 7.52 16.06
N ASP A 351 -12.48 6.89 15.55
CA ASP A 351 -12.97 7.07 14.18
C ASP A 351 -13.78 8.35 14.00
N LYS A 352 -14.52 8.78 15.03
CA LYS A 352 -15.34 10.00 14.96
C LYS A 352 -14.58 11.29 15.22
N LEU A 353 -13.70 11.36 16.21
CA LEU A 353 -12.97 12.58 16.57
C LEU A 353 -11.59 12.68 15.91
N GLY A 354 -10.98 11.55 15.57
CA GLY A 354 -9.61 11.48 15.06
C GLY A 354 -8.62 11.10 16.15
N ARG A 355 -7.47 10.59 15.72
CA ARG A 355 -6.52 9.90 16.61
C ARG A 355 -5.80 10.90 17.50
N LYS A 356 -5.38 12.04 16.94
CA LYS A 356 -4.64 13.08 17.67
C LYS A 356 -5.48 13.71 18.76
N ILE A 357 -6.75 14.02 18.47
CA ILE A 357 -7.68 14.62 19.44
C ILE A 357 -7.93 13.66 20.61
N CYS A 358 -8.10 12.37 20.34
CA CYS A 358 -8.29 11.36 21.40
C CYS A 358 -7.06 11.24 22.30
N LEU A 359 -5.85 11.21 21.73
CA LEU A 359 -4.59 11.17 22.49
C LEU A 359 -4.40 12.41 23.37
N LEU A 360 -4.64 13.61 22.83
CA LEU A 360 -4.51 14.86 23.58
C LEU A 360 -5.56 14.97 24.70
N SER A 361 -6.81 14.59 24.41
CA SER A 361 -7.89 14.57 25.41
C SER A 361 -7.56 13.60 26.56
N SER A 362 -7.04 12.42 26.22
CA SER A 362 -6.59 11.41 27.18
C SER A 362 -5.48 11.96 28.10
N LEU A 363 -4.43 12.55 27.54
CA LEU A 363 -3.32 13.13 28.31
C LEU A 363 -3.75 14.32 29.18
N ALA A 364 -4.67 15.16 28.70
CA ALA A 364 -5.21 16.26 29.49
C ALA A 364 -6.02 15.75 30.69
N ILE A 365 -6.90 14.75 30.49
CA ILE A 365 -7.70 14.16 31.57
C ILE A 365 -6.79 13.44 32.57
N MET A 366 -5.83 12.65 32.10
CA MET A 366 -4.90 11.92 32.99
C MET A 366 -3.96 12.86 33.75
N GLY A 367 -3.44 13.90 33.09
CA GLY A 367 -2.55 14.89 33.71
C GLY A 367 -3.27 15.71 34.79
N THR A 368 -4.48 16.20 34.50
CA THR A 368 -5.31 16.92 35.48
C THR A 368 -5.72 16.01 36.64
N SER A 369 -6.14 14.78 36.35
CA SER A 369 -6.50 13.80 37.38
C SER A 369 -5.30 13.40 38.25
N SER A 370 -4.09 13.35 37.69
CA SER A 370 -2.85 13.12 38.45
C SER A 370 -2.59 14.23 39.47
N LEU A 371 -2.80 15.49 39.07
CA LEU A 371 -2.69 16.63 40.00
C LEU A 371 -3.72 16.54 41.12
N LEU A 372 -4.97 16.22 40.79
CA LEU A 372 -6.03 16.04 41.78
C LEU A 372 -5.72 14.88 42.74
N LEU A 373 -5.16 13.78 42.23
CA LEU A 373 -4.76 12.63 43.02
C LEU A 373 -3.58 12.97 43.96
N ALA A 374 -2.58 13.69 43.47
CA ALA A 374 -1.47 14.18 44.29
C ALA A 374 -1.97 15.04 45.46
N ILE A 375 -2.87 16.01 45.16
CA ILE A 375 -3.47 16.89 46.17
C ILE A 375 -4.33 16.08 47.15
N GLY A 376 -5.16 15.16 46.65
CA GLY A 376 -6.02 14.31 47.46
C GLY A 376 -5.24 13.47 48.45
N ILE A 377 -4.11 12.87 48.03
CA ILE A 377 -3.25 12.07 48.92
C ILE A 377 -2.52 12.97 49.93
N ILE A 378 -1.92 14.08 49.49
CA ILE A 378 -1.15 14.97 50.38
C ILE A 378 -2.05 15.64 51.44
N LYS A 379 -3.25 16.04 51.04
CA LYS A 379 -4.25 16.64 51.94
C LYS A 379 -5.10 15.61 52.67
N SER A 380 -4.90 14.32 52.39
CA SER A 380 -5.67 13.21 52.97
C SER A 380 -7.19 13.38 52.79
N ILE A 381 -7.63 13.73 51.57
CA ILE A 381 -9.05 13.90 51.21
C ILE A 381 -9.51 12.66 50.40
N PRO A 382 -10.18 11.67 51.03
CA PRO A 382 -10.45 10.38 50.39
C PRO A 382 -11.36 10.47 49.17
N VAL A 383 -12.40 11.32 49.22
CA VAL A 383 -13.35 11.50 48.11
C VAL A 383 -12.67 12.07 46.87
N LEU A 384 -11.77 13.04 47.06
CA LEU A 384 -11.02 13.64 45.95
C LEU A 384 -10.10 12.62 45.30
N SER A 385 -9.38 11.82 46.09
CA SER A 385 -8.53 10.74 45.58
C SER A 385 -9.33 9.68 44.83
N ALA A 386 -10.52 9.29 45.33
CA ALA A 386 -11.38 8.31 44.66
C ALA A 386 -11.87 8.81 43.30
N VAL A 387 -12.41 10.04 43.24
CA VAL A 387 -12.86 10.66 41.99
C VAL A 387 -11.70 10.85 41.02
N ALA A 388 -10.53 11.28 41.50
CA ALA A 388 -9.35 11.46 40.68
C ALA A 388 -8.88 10.16 40.03
N VAL A 389 -8.87 9.04 40.76
CA VAL A 389 -8.51 7.73 40.19
C VAL A 389 -9.52 7.26 39.13
N LEU A 390 -10.82 7.45 39.38
CA LEU A 390 -11.87 7.10 38.41
C LEU A 390 -11.74 7.92 37.12
N LEU A 391 -11.52 9.23 37.24
CA LEU A 391 -11.29 10.12 36.10
C LEU A 391 -9.99 9.80 35.37
N PHE A 392 -8.92 9.46 36.11
CA PHE A 392 -7.63 9.10 35.55
C PHE A 392 -7.76 7.87 34.64
N VAL A 393 -8.39 6.79 35.12
CA VAL A 393 -8.57 5.55 34.34
C VAL A 393 -9.56 5.74 33.20
N SER A 394 -10.62 6.53 33.41
CA SER A 394 -11.53 6.92 32.31
C SER A 394 -10.79 7.70 31.22
N GLY A 395 -9.90 8.62 31.60
CA GLY A 395 -9.06 9.39 30.68
C GLY A 395 -8.14 8.50 29.85
N PHE A 396 -7.59 7.43 30.41
CA PHE A 396 -6.77 6.46 29.68
C PHE A 396 -7.58 5.78 28.55
N ALA A 397 -8.78 5.30 28.86
CA ALA A 397 -9.66 4.61 27.92
C ALA A 397 -10.12 5.48 26.73
N VAL A 398 -10.15 6.81 26.89
CA VAL A 398 -10.54 7.76 25.82
C VAL A 398 -9.55 7.75 24.64
N GLY A 399 -8.26 7.47 24.86
CA GLY A 399 -7.26 7.61 23.79
C GLY A 399 -6.00 6.78 23.97
N LEU A 400 -5.24 6.98 25.04
CA LEU A 400 -3.94 6.31 25.25
C LEU A 400 -4.04 4.78 25.38
N GLY A 401 -5.21 4.23 25.70
CA GLY A 401 -5.45 2.78 25.64
C GLY A 401 -5.43 2.24 24.20
N PRO A 402 -6.45 2.54 23.37
CA PRO A 402 -6.62 1.89 22.07
C PRO A 402 -5.79 2.51 20.93
N VAL A 403 -5.56 3.83 20.93
CA VAL A 403 -4.99 4.54 19.76
C VAL A 403 -3.54 4.16 19.45
N PRO A 404 -2.61 4.00 20.43
CA PRO A 404 -1.21 3.72 20.13
C PRO A 404 -0.99 2.48 19.25
N PHE A 405 -1.78 1.42 19.47
CA PHE A 405 -1.64 0.16 18.74
C PHE A 405 -2.09 0.26 17.27
N ILE A 406 -3.01 1.17 16.95
CA ILE A 406 -3.51 1.39 15.58
C ILE A 406 -2.64 2.41 14.83
N LEU A 407 -2.02 3.34 15.56
CA LEU A 407 -1.32 4.49 14.99
C LEU A 407 -0.14 4.11 14.07
N ALA A 408 0.58 3.01 14.33
CA ALA A 408 1.73 2.68 13.49
C ALA A 408 1.32 2.30 12.06
N SER A 409 0.26 1.50 11.88
CA SER A 409 -0.24 1.15 10.54
C SER A 409 -0.79 2.34 9.76
N GLU A 410 -1.07 3.46 10.44
CA GLU A 410 -1.54 4.70 9.80
C GLU A 410 -0.40 5.71 9.54
N LEU A 411 0.71 5.63 10.29
CA LEU A 411 1.85 6.56 10.16
C LEU A 411 2.97 6.04 9.25
N VAL A 412 3.07 4.73 9.00
CA VAL A 412 4.05 4.12 8.09
C VAL A 412 3.38 3.28 7.01
N GLY A 413 4.09 3.05 5.90
CA GLY A 413 3.63 2.16 4.82
C GLY A 413 3.58 0.68 5.26
N PRO A 414 2.81 -0.18 4.56
CA PRO A 414 2.64 -1.60 4.88
C PRO A 414 3.98 -2.36 5.07
N ASP A 415 4.98 -1.98 4.28
CA ASP A 415 6.35 -2.48 4.25
C ASP A 415 7.14 -2.24 5.55
N ALA A 416 6.76 -1.23 6.34
CA ALA A 416 7.47 -0.82 7.56
C ALA A 416 6.63 -0.94 8.84
N VAL A 417 5.35 -1.35 8.77
CA VAL A 417 4.44 -1.44 9.93
C VAL A 417 5.01 -2.38 10.98
N ASP A 418 5.39 -3.60 10.59
CA ASP A 418 5.82 -4.65 11.51
C ASP A 418 7.08 -4.25 12.27
N ALA A 419 8.07 -3.70 11.57
CA ALA A 419 9.32 -3.22 12.17
C ALA A 419 9.07 -2.01 13.09
N THR A 420 8.21 -1.08 12.69
CA THR A 420 7.87 0.10 13.49
C THR A 420 7.12 -0.29 14.77
N GLN A 421 6.13 -1.18 14.66
CA GLN A 421 5.41 -1.73 15.81
C GLN A 421 6.34 -2.47 16.76
N SER A 422 7.27 -3.28 16.25
CA SER A 422 8.22 -4.01 17.09
C SER A 422 9.09 -3.08 17.95
N ILE A 423 9.64 -2.00 17.36
CA ILE A 423 10.44 -1.01 18.11
C ILE A 423 9.56 -0.27 19.13
N ALA A 424 8.36 0.15 18.72
CA ALA A 424 7.44 0.91 19.57
C ALA A 424 6.94 0.08 20.77
N LEU A 425 6.63 -1.20 20.54
CA LEU A 425 6.28 -2.15 21.60
C LEU A 425 7.49 -2.45 22.51
N GLY A 426 8.70 -2.55 21.95
CA GLY A 426 9.92 -2.65 22.76
C GLY A 426 10.07 -1.46 23.71
N ALA A 427 9.87 -0.24 23.20
CA ALA A 427 9.87 0.97 24.03
C ALA A 427 8.74 0.98 25.07
N ASN A 428 7.55 0.51 24.70
CA ASN A 428 6.42 0.34 25.61
C ASN A 428 6.77 -0.57 26.80
N TRP A 429 7.32 -1.76 26.53
CA TRP A 429 7.71 -2.71 27.57
C TRP A 429 8.84 -2.19 28.45
N ILE A 430 9.82 -1.49 27.88
CA ILE A 430 10.90 -0.84 28.66
C ILE A 430 10.33 0.25 29.58
N ALA A 431 9.41 1.09 29.10
CA ALA A 431 8.77 2.10 29.94
C ALA A 431 7.89 1.46 31.03
N THR A 432 7.18 0.39 30.70
CA THR A 432 6.40 -0.42 31.66
C THR A 432 7.31 -0.97 32.76
N PHE A 433 8.47 -1.50 32.40
CA PHE A 433 9.48 -1.99 33.34
C PHE A 433 9.98 -0.90 34.28
N ILE A 434 10.31 0.29 33.74
CA ILE A 434 10.75 1.43 34.55
C ILE A 434 9.67 1.81 35.57
N VAL A 435 8.41 1.95 35.13
CA VAL A 435 7.31 2.29 36.05
C VAL A 435 7.13 1.18 37.09
N ALA A 436 7.09 -0.09 36.69
CA ALA A 436 6.90 -1.21 37.60
C ALA A 436 8.02 -1.31 38.66
N GLN A 437 9.28 -1.13 38.26
CA GLN A 437 10.44 -1.24 39.14
C GLN A 437 10.56 -0.07 40.12
N PHE A 438 10.45 1.16 39.60
CA PHE A 438 10.79 2.36 40.37
C PHE A 438 9.60 2.97 41.10
N PHE A 439 8.36 2.69 40.70
CA PHE A 439 7.18 3.26 41.35
C PHE A 439 7.06 2.90 42.85
N PRO A 440 7.21 1.62 43.29
CA PRO A 440 7.14 1.29 44.72
C PRO A 440 8.20 2.04 45.54
N MET A 441 9.41 2.19 44.99
CA MET A 441 10.51 2.93 45.63
C MET A 441 10.23 4.43 45.74
N ALA A 442 9.69 5.02 44.66
CA ALA A 442 9.31 6.42 44.61
C ALA A 442 8.14 6.69 45.56
N SER A 443 7.11 5.85 45.54
CA SER A 443 5.92 5.97 46.40
C SER A 443 6.27 5.85 47.88
N ALA A 444 7.19 4.96 48.25
CA ALA A 444 7.65 4.82 49.63
C ALA A 444 8.37 6.07 50.18
N LYS A 445 9.04 6.87 49.32
CA LYS A 445 9.78 8.08 49.73
C LYS A 445 8.99 9.38 49.54
N LEU A 446 8.23 9.47 48.45
CA LEU A 446 7.58 10.70 48.00
C LEU A 446 6.07 10.70 48.28
N HIS A 447 5.50 9.55 48.68
CA HIS A 447 4.06 9.36 48.88
C HIS A 447 3.26 9.92 47.69
N GLY A 448 2.20 10.70 47.93
CA GLY A 448 1.38 11.31 46.88
C GLY A 448 2.12 12.25 45.92
N LYS A 449 3.33 12.73 46.26
CA LYS A 449 4.09 13.65 45.40
C LYS A 449 4.57 13.00 44.09
N VAL A 450 4.61 11.67 44.01
CA VAL A 450 4.94 10.95 42.76
C VAL A 450 4.00 11.33 41.62
N TYR A 451 2.74 11.64 41.91
CA TYR A 451 1.75 12.01 40.89
C TYR A 451 1.99 13.40 40.27
N PHE A 452 2.80 14.27 40.90
CA PHE A 452 3.29 15.48 40.22
C PHE A 452 4.26 15.15 39.08
N ILE A 453 5.04 14.08 39.22
CA ILE A 453 5.94 13.61 38.17
C ILE A 453 5.12 13.13 36.96
N PHE A 454 4.09 12.32 37.21
CA PHE A 454 3.19 11.88 36.14
C PHE A 454 2.45 13.05 35.48
N ALA A 455 1.96 14.03 36.25
CA ALA A 455 1.35 15.23 35.69
C ALA A 455 2.31 16.02 34.78
N ALA A 456 3.57 16.19 35.20
CA ALA A 456 4.60 16.87 34.41
C ALA A 456 4.95 16.09 33.13
N LEU A 457 5.07 14.77 33.22
CA LEU A 457 5.29 13.89 32.07
C LEU A 457 4.10 13.94 31.09
N SER A 458 2.86 13.90 31.59
CA SER A 458 1.66 14.06 30.76
C SER A 458 1.64 15.40 30.03
N ALA A 459 2.05 16.50 30.68
CA ALA A 459 2.14 17.82 30.04
C ALA A 459 3.24 17.87 28.95
N PHE A 460 4.39 17.23 29.21
CA PHE A 460 5.45 17.07 28.22
C PHE A 460 4.96 16.30 26.98
N PHE A 461 4.36 15.13 27.18
CA PHE A 461 3.84 14.32 26.06
C PHE A 461 2.67 15.00 25.36
N PHE A 462 1.80 15.72 26.07
CA PHE A 462 0.74 16.53 25.46
C PHE A 462 1.33 17.57 24.50
N THR A 463 2.34 18.31 24.96
CA THR A 463 3.03 19.31 24.14
C THR A 463 3.72 18.65 22.94
N PHE A 464 4.45 17.56 23.16
CA PHE A 464 5.10 16.82 22.08
C PHE A 464 4.11 16.31 21.03
N ILE A 465 3.03 15.64 21.44
CA ILE A 465 2.02 15.09 20.53
C ILE A 465 1.26 16.21 19.80
N SER A 466 1.00 17.33 20.47
CA SER A 466 0.37 18.48 19.82
C SER A 466 1.22 19.06 18.68
N TRP A 467 2.55 19.04 18.83
CA TRP A 467 3.48 19.65 17.87
C TRP A 467 3.97 18.67 16.80
N TYR A 468 4.37 17.45 17.19
CA TYR A 468 5.09 16.52 16.33
C TYR A 468 4.20 15.47 15.66
N VAL A 469 3.15 15.00 16.33
CA VAL A 469 2.30 13.91 15.81
C VAL A 469 1.21 14.50 14.89
N PRO A 470 1.14 14.10 13.61
CA PRO A 470 0.11 14.54 12.68
C PRO A 470 -1.23 13.85 12.93
N GLU A 471 -2.32 14.42 12.41
CA GLU A 471 -3.64 13.77 12.41
C GLU A 471 -3.74 12.79 11.23
N THR A 472 -4.17 11.55 11.51
CA THR A 472 -4.31 10.48 10.52
C THR A 472 -5.74 10.37 9.98
N LYS A 473 -6.74 10.90 10.69
CA LYS A 473 -8.14 10.82 10.27
C LYS A 473 -8.37 11.48 8.91
N GLY A 474 -8.98 10.73 7.98
CA GLY A 474 -9.35 11.20 6.65
C GLY A 474 -8.16 11.33 5.70
N LYS A 475 -7.00 10.76 6.06
CA LYS A 475 -5.81 10.64 5.21
C LYS A 475 -5.78 9.27 4.56
N LYS A 476 -5.40 9.21 3.28
CA LYS A 476 -5.38 7.97 2.51
C LYS A 476 -4.18 7.10 2.88
N ASN A 477 -2.98 7.69 2.85
CA ASN A 477 -1.71 6.98 3.03
C ASN A 477 -0.76 7.75 3.96
N ALA A 478 0.27 7.06 4.48
CA ALA A 478 1.31 7.65 5.35
C ALA A 478 1.98 8.90 4.74
N ASP A 479 2.14 8.95 3.42
CA ASP A 479 2.73 10.11 2.73
C ASP A 479 1.83 11.36 2.79
N GLU A 480 0.50 11.20 2.76
CA GLU A 480 -0.43 12.32 2.95
C GLU A 480 -0.41 12.82 4.40
N VAL A 481 -0.25 11.91 5.36
CA VAL A 481 -0.15 12.23 6.79
C VAL A 481 1.08 13.09 7.09
N TRP A 482 2.23 12.73 6.52
CA TRP A 482 3.49 13.46 6.71
C TRP A 482 3.68 14.63 5.74
N GLY A 483 2.71 14.90 4.86
CA GLY A 483 2.82 15.95 3.85
C GLY A 483 3.94 15.72 2.84
N ARG A 484 4.28 14.45 2.57
CA ARG A 484 5.31 14.00 1.61
C ARG A 484 4.78 13.91 0.19
N GLU A 485 3.46 14.04 -0.01
CA GLU A 485 2.90 14.33 -1.32
C GLU A 485 3.56 15.61 -1.86
N ARG A 486 4.38 15.47 -2.90
CA ARG A 486 4.97 16.59 -3.60
C ARG A 486 3.83 17.45 -4.16
N ARG A 487 3.50 18.54 -3.46
CA ARG A 487 2.63 19.61 -3.97
C ARG A 487 3.35 20.32 -5.11
N TRP A 488 3.21 19.80 -6.31
CA TRP A 488 3.40 20.57 -7.52
C TRP A 488 2.01 21.07 -7.94
N TRP A 489 1.68 22.28 -7.47
CA TRP A 489 0.53 23.09 -7.89
C TRP A 489 -0.88 22.46 -7.74
N GLY A 490 -1.38 22.37 -6.50
CA GLY A 490 -2.80 22.60 -6.21
C GLY A 490 -3.88 21.58 -6.65
N LEU A 491 -3.59 20.48 -7.34
CA LEU A 491 -4.57 19.41 -7.62
C LEU A 491 -4.26 18.12 -6.82
N ARG A 492 -5.29 17.53 -6.18
CA ARG A 492 -5.26 16.17 -5.60
C ARG A 492 -5.43 15.16 -6.73
N LEU A 493 -4.44 14.29 -6.96
CA LEU A 493 -4.53 13.17 -7.91
C LEU A 493 -5.23 11.96 -7.26
N PRO A 494 -5.99 11.14 -8.01
CA PRO A 494 -6.47 9.85 -7.53
C PRO A 494 -5.33 8.81 -7.45
N PRO A 495 -5.43 7.80 -6.57
CA PRO A 495 -4.29 7.00 -6.16
C PRO A 495 -4.22 5.70 -6.97
N HIS A 496 -3.56 5.69 -8.12
CA HIS A 496 -3.02 4.45 -8.68
C HIS A 496 -1.65 4.71 -9.34
N TYR A 497 -0.67 3.90 -8.92
CA TYR A 497 0.71 3.81 -9.40
C TYR A 497 1.67 4.98 -9.09
N SER A 498 2.52 4.78 -8.08
CA SER A 498 3.85 5.41 -8.03
C SER A 498 4.92 4.35 -8.30
N PRO A 499 5.75 4.46 -9.34
CA PRO A 499 6.89 3.58 -9.51
C PRO A 499 8.01 4.02 -8.55
N HIS A 500 8.44 3.11 -7.68
CA HIS A 500 9.58 3.30 -6.78
C HIS A 500 10.89 3.43 -7.59
N LEU A 501 11.56 4.59 -7.51
CA LEU A 501 12.97 4.70 -7.87
C LEU A 501 13.82 4.23 -6.68
N SER A 502 14.60 3.17 -6.86
CA SER A 502 15.61 2.70 -5.92
C SER A 502 16.78 3.71 -5.82
N SER A 503 17.10 4.17 -4.62
CA SER A 503 18.27 5.00 -4.36
C SER A 503 19.55 4.15 -4.31
N ALA A 504 20.46 4.35 -5.27
CA ALA A 504 21.83 3.84 -5.18
C ALA A 504 22.57 4.54 -4.02
N GLY A 505 23.24 3.74 -3.18
CA GLY A 505 23.92 4.17 -1.97
C GLY A 505 25.12 5.09 -2.22
N ARG A 506 25.24 6.13 -1.39
CA ARG A 506 26.45 6.94 -1.25
C ARG A 506 27.38 6.28 -0.24
N HIS A 507 28.54 5.80 -0.68
CA HIS A 507 29.70 5.64 0.20
C HIS A 507 30.53 6.92 0.14
N GLY A 508 30.83 7.48 1.31
CA GLY A 508 31.64 8.68 1.47
C GLY A 508 33.13 8.40 1.28
N PHE A 509 33.88 9.44 0.96
CA PHE A 509 35.33 9.48 1.12
C PHE A 509 35.72 10.85 1.69
N ASP A 510 36.57 10.76 2.72
CA ASP A 510 37.00 11.81 3.62
C ASP A 510 37.98 12.81 2.98
N PHE A 511 37.99 14.03 3.54
CA PHE A 511 38.91 15.11 3.20
C PHE A 511 40.17 15.01 4.06
N GLU A 512 41.33 14.77 3.44
CA GLU A 512 42.63 15.12 4.00
C GLU A 512 43.31 16.17 3.10
N THR A 513 43.63 17.31 3.71
CA THR A 513 44.43 18.38 3.13
C THR A 513 45.93 18.08 3.22
N PRO A 514 46.71 18.49 2.21
CA PRO A 514 47.95 19.19 2.52
C PRO A 514 48.14 20.50 1.74
N ALA A 515 49.00 21.34 2.31
CA ALA A 515 49.33 22.71 1.94
C ALA A 515 50.35 22.79 0.76
N PRO A 516 50.65 24.00 0.25
CA PRO A 516 51.04 24.28 -1.14
C PRO A 516 52.55 24.30 -1.38
N ASP A 517 53.00 24.38 -2.64
CA ASP A 517 53.99 25.36 -3.10
C ASP A 517 54.32 25.30 -4.62
N GLU A 518 54.78 26.47 -5.10
CA GLU A 518 55.68 26.74 -6.24
C GLU A 518 55.16 27.00 -7.69
N GLU A 519 55.19 28.31 -8.01
CA GLU A 519 55.93 28.99 -9.10
C GLU A 519 55.48 28.96 -10.59
N LYS A 520 55.44 30.21 -11.12
CA LYS A 520 55.30 30.72 -12.51
C LYS A 520 56.70 30.74 -13.21
N PRO A 521 56.94 31.34 -14.42
CA PRO A 521 56.08 31.83 -15.53
C PRO A 521 56.63 31.46 -16.96
N GLU A 522 55.91 31.84 -18.04
CA GLU A 522 56.37 32.75 -19.14
C GLU A 522 55.74 32.51 -20.54
N ASP A 523 55.38 33.65 -21.16
CA ASP A 523 55.41 34.04 -22.58
C ASP A 523 54.26 33.86 -23.62
N VAL A 524 53.67 35.03 -23.98
CA VAL A 524 53.71 35.71 -25.31
C VAL A 524 52.77 35.28 -26.47
N THR A 525 51.73 36.12 -26.62
CA THR A 525 51.16 36.79 -27.83
C THR A 525 50.23 36.10 -28.85
N ASN A 526 49.21 36.91 -29.17
CA ASN A 526 48.45 37.08 -30.43
C ASN A 526 47.13 36.32 -30.67
N GLY A 527 46.03 37.03 -30.42
CA GLY A 527 45.10 37.46 -31.48
C GLY A 527 43.82 36.66 -31.69
N GLY A 528 42.66 37.25 -31.38
CA GLY A 528 41.37 36.87 -31.98
C GLY A 528 40.18 36.82 -31.03
N HIS A 529 39.33 37.84 -31.13
CA HIS A 529 37.98 38.04 -30.58
C HIS A 529 37.23 36.90 -29.84
N HIS A 530 36.79 37.30 -28.64
CA HIS A 530 35.98 36.64 -27.61
C HIS A 530 34.69 35.90 -28.06
N SER A 531 34.58 34.64 -27.62
CA SER A 531 33.34 33.99 -27.18
C SER A 531 33.63 33.34 -25.81
N PRO A 532 32.73 33.38 -24.82
CA PRO A 532 33.01 32.80 -23.50
C PRO A 532 33.14 31.27 -23.61
N PRO A 533 34.12 30.64 -22.93
CA PRO A 533 34.26 29.19 -22.92
C PRO A 533 33.10 28.54 -22.15
N PRO A 534 32.69 27.32 -22.53
CA PRO A 534 31.61 26.60 -21.86
C PRO A 534 31.99 26.28 -20.41
N SER A 535 31.03 26.47 -19.51
CA SER A 535 31.09 26.05 -18.12
C SER A 535 31.28 24.54 -18.03
N ILE A 536 32.42 24.10 -17.49
CA ILE A 536 32.69 22.71 -17.12
C ILE A 536 31.93 22.42 -15.82
N ILE A 537 30.65 22.13 -15.97
CA ILE A 537 29.81 21.45 -14.97
C ILE A 537 29.57 20.06 -15.54
N SER A 538 29.94 19.05 -14.73
CA SER A 538 29.60 17.62 -14.73
C SER A 538 28.96 17.00 -15.99
N PRO A 539 29.42 15.82 -16.44
CA PRO A 539 28.86 15.14 -17.61
C PRO A 539 27.35 14.92 -17.42
N ALA A 540 26.58 15.32 -18.43
CA ALA A 540 25.15 15.10 -18.47
C ALA A 540 24.85 13.60 -18.36
N PHE A 541 24.22 13.18 -17.27
CA PHE A 541 23.53 11.90 -17.16
C PHE A 541 22.21 11.97 -17.94
N THR A 542 22.28 12.37 -19.21
CA THR A 542 21.29 11.97 -20.20
C THR A 542 21.75 10.58 -20.64
N PRO A 543 20.91 9.53 -20.61
CA PRO A 543 21.28 8.32 -21.30
C PRO A 543 21.64 8.68 -22.75
N PRO A 544 22.70 8.07 -23.33
CA PRO A 544 22.92 8.20 -24.76
C PRO A 544 21.61 7.81 -25.44
N ALA A 545 21.23 8.61 -26.43
CA ALA A 545 20.06 8.34 -27.26
C ALA A 545 20.01 6.84 -27.60
N THR A 546 18.82 6.25 -27.59
CA THR A 546 18.54 4.87 -28.02
C THR A 546 19.52 4.46 -29.12
N PRO A 547 20.21 3.31 -29.05
CA PRO A 547 21.07 2.89 -30.16
C PRO A 547 20.26 2.91 -31.47
N GLY A 548 20.49 3.91 -32.32
CA GLY A 548 19.65 4.21 -33.50
C GLY A 548 19.21 5.67 -33.72
N VAL A 549 19.40 6.63 -32.81
CA VAL A 549 18.87 8.02 -32.98
C VAL A 549 19.67 8.92 -33.94
N THR A 550 20.48 8.38 -34.85
CA THR A 550 20.90 9.15 -36.03
C THR A 550 19.85 9.02 -37.12
N SER A 551 18.71 9.70 -36.98
CA SER A 551 17.72 9.79 -38.05
C SER A 551 18.33 10.51 -39.27
N PRO A 552 18.34 9.88 -40.47
CA PRO A 552 18.86 10.50 -41.68
C PRO A 552 17.89 11.57 -42.22
N SER A 553 18.47 12.58 -42.85
CA SER A 553 17.82 13.74 -43.49
C SER A 553 17.18 13.44 -44.86
N HIS A 554 16.53 12.29 -45.04
CA HIS A 554 15.93 11.92 -46.34
C HIS A 554 14.40 11.73 -46.27
N PRO A 555 13.60 12.68 -46.81
CA PRO A 555 12.15 12.58 -46.85
C PRO A 555 11.75 11.77 -48.10
N ARG A 556 11.63 10.45 -47.97
CA ARG A 556 10.81 9.68 -48.92
C ARG A 556 9.48 9.32 -48.23
N PRO A 557 8.33 9.66 -48.84
CA PRO A 557 7.03 9.25 -48.30
C PRO A 557 6.97 7.72 -48.21
N PRO A 558 6.41 7.15 -47.12
CA PRO A 558 6.33 5.71 -46.96
C PRO A 558 5.44 5.12 -48.07
N ARG A 559 5.85 3.98 -48.65
CA ARG A 559 5.03 3.26 -49.64
C ARG A 559 3.69 2.89 -49.02
N SER A 560 2.60 3.45 -49.55
CA SER A 560 1.23 3.09 -49.21
C SER A 560 0.62 2.24 -50.33
N ILE A 561 -0.25 1.31 -49.96
CA ILE A 561 -1.00 0.46 -50.88
C ILE A 561 -2.48 0.70 -50.62
N PRO A 562 -3.28 1.08 -51.63
CA PRO A 562 -4.72 1.18 -51.48
C PRO A 562 -5.32 -0.14 -50.99
N VAL A 563 -6.21 -0.06 -50.01
CA VAL A 563 -6.93 -1.21 -49.47
C VAL A 563 -8.37 -1.13 -49.96
N ASP A 564 -8.82 -2.17 -50.66
CA ASP A 564 -10.23 -2.36 -50.96
C ASP A 564 -10.74 -3.62 -50.24
N THR A 565 -11.35 -3.42 -49.07
CA THR A 565 -11.95 -4.49 -48.26
C THR A 565 -13.33 -4.93 -48.75
N SER A 566 -13.88 -4.31 -49.82
CA SER A 566 -15.16 -4.73 -50.43
C SER A 566 -15.03 -5.99 -51.30
N ILE A 567 -13.80 -6.33 -51.71
CA ILE A 567 -13.49 -7.53 -52.50
C ILE A 567 -13.47 -8.74 -51.55
N ARG A 568 -14.34 -9.74 -51.79
CA ARG A 568 -14.32 -11.01 -51.05
C ARG A 568 -13.04 -11.78 -51.39
N THR A 569 -12.14 -11.91 -50.42
CA THR A 569 -10.98 -12.81 -50.48
C THR A 569 -11.31 -14.16 -49.83
N ASP A 570 -10.65 -15.24 -50.29
CA ASP A 570 -10.80 -16.62 -49.76
C ASP A 570 -10.14 -16.84 -48.38
N THR A 571 -9.70 -15.76 -47.70
CA THR A 571 -9.05 -15.83 -46.39
C THR A 571 -10.08 -15.78 -45.25
N PRO A 572 -9.94 -16.62 -44.21
CA PRO A 572 -10.79 -16.56 -43.02
C PRO A 572 -10.76 -15.15 -42.39
N ARG A 573 -11.93 -14.56 -42.13
CA ARG A 573 -12.01 -13.25 -41.47
C ARG A 573 -11.77 -13.43 -39.97
N PRO A 574 -11.13 -12.46 -39.29
CA PRO A 574 -11.00 -12.50 -37.84
C PRO A 574 -12.38 -12.43 -37.18
N ASP A 575 -12.56 -13.16 -36.07
CA ASP A 575 -13.77 -13.07 -35.26
C ASP A 575 -13.88 -11.67 -34.66
N LEU A 576 -14.87 -10.91 -35.12
CA LEU A 576 -15.16 -9.57 -34.62
C LEU A 576 -16.12 -9.65 -33.44
N LEU A 577 -15.99 -8.70 -32.51
CA LEU A 577 -16.97 -8.56 -31.45
C LEU A 577 -18.34 -8.23 -32.06
N PRO A 578 -19.45 -8.85 -31.58
CA PRO A 578 -20.79 -8.60 -32.10
C PRO A 578 -21.27 -7.17 -31.82
N GLN A 579 -20.76 -6.53 -30.76
CA GLN A 579 -21.01 -5.15 -30.40
C GLN A 579 -19.69 -4.48 -29.99
N LEU A 580 -19.49 -3.23 -30.42
CA LEU A 580 -18.31 -2.45 -30.04
C LEU A 580 -18.39 -2.01 -28.56
N PRO A 581 -17.26 -1.96 -27.84
CA PRO A 581 -17.19 -1.43 -26.47
C PRO A 581 -17.58 0.05 -26.39
N GLU A 582 -18.10 0.45 -25.23
CA GLU A 582 -18.30 1.85 -24.89
C GLU A 582 -16.98 2.43 -24.35
N VAL A 583 -16.60 3.60 -24.85
CA VAL A 583 -15.36 4.29 -24.47
C VAL A 583 -15.62 5.74 -24.10
N HIS A 584 -14.90 6.24 -23.11
CA HIS A 584 -14.97 7.64 -22.68
C HIS A 584 -13.57 8.20 -22.50
N CYS A 585 -13.26 9.31 -23.19
CA CYS A 585 -12.03 10.05 -22.98
C CYS A 585 -12.13 10.84 -21.67
N GLU A 586 -11.36 10.42 -20.68
CA GLU A 586 -11.38 11.01 -19.35
C GLU A 586 -10.58 12.29 -19.28
N VAL A 587 -9.38 12.33 -19.86
CA VAL A 587 -8.51 13.50 -19.78
C VAL A 587 -7.64 13.63 -21.01
N ARG A 588 -7.30 14.87 -21.36
CA ARG A 588 -6.33 15.18 -22.41
C ARG A 588 -5.30 16.21 -21.96
N ALA A 589 -4.03 15.97 -22.23
CA ALA A 589 -2.94 16.91 -21.97
C ALA A 589 -2.04 17.12 -23.20
N ARG A 590 -1.52 18.35 -23.36
CA ARG A 590 -0.48 18.67 -24.34
C ARG A 590 0.88 18.23 -23.79
N ILE A 591 1.59 17.39 -24.54
CA ILE A 591 2.93 16.93 -24.22
C ILE A 591 3.95 17.58 -25.18
N PRO A 592 4.81 18.48 -24.68
CA PRO A 592 5.94 18.97 -25.47
C PRO A 592 6.99 17.85 -25.63
N THR A 593 7.50 17.66 -26.85
CA THR A 593 8.55 16.67 -27.13
C THR A 593 9.92 17.32 -27.20
N THR A 594 10.99 16.54 -26.98
CA THR A 594 12.39 16.98 -27.11
C THR A 594 12.76 17.37 -28.55
N THR A 595 12.02 16.86 -29.52
CA THR A 595 12.16 17.17 -30.95
C THR A 595 11.42 18.45 -31.39
N GLY A 596 10.78 19.17 -30.47
CA GLY A 596 10.06 20.42 -30.75
C GLY A 596 8.63 20.24 -31.30
N HIS A 597 8.26 19.03 -31.71
CA HIS A 597 6.88 18.68 -32.06
C HIS A 597 5.98 18.62 -30.82
N GLU A 598 4.68 18.78 -31.01
CA GLU A 598 3.67 18.72 -29.94
C GLU A 598 2.72 17.57 -30.21
N MET A 599 2.45 16.79 -29.17
CA MET A 599 1.44 15.73 -29.20
C MET A 599 0.43 15.92 -28.07
N TRP A 600 -0.75 15.36 -28.24
CA TRP A 600 -1.84 15.37 -27.27
C TRP A 600 -2.09 13.96 -26.80
N LEU A 601 -1.91 13.73 -25.50
CA LEU A 601 -2.17 12.45 -24.89
C LEU A 601 -3.61 12.44 -24.36
N HIS A 602 -4.39 11.46 -24.78
CA HIS A 602 -5.76 11.22 -24.34
C HIS A 602 -5.80 9.91 -23.54
N VAL A 603 -6.45 9.92 -22.38
CA VAL A 603 -6.69 8.73 -21.55
C VAL A 603 -8.14 8.31 -21.70
N TYR A 604 -8.38 7.03 -21.96
CA TYR A 604 -9.70 6.44 -22.16
C TYR A 604 -10.03 5.40 -21.07
N SER A 605 -11.24 5.50 -20.54
CA SER A 605 -11.93 4.45 -19.80
C SER A 605 -12.88 3.68 -20.72
N ASN A 606 -13.26 2.46 -20.35
CA ASN A 606 -14.10 1.60 -21.18
C ASN A 606 -14.95 0.62 -20.33
N ASN A 607 -15.87 -0.11 -20.96
CA ASN A 607 -16.79 -1.06 -20.30
C ASN A 607 -16.41 -2.55 -20.44
N VAL A 608 -15.29 -2.87 -21.10
CA VAL A 608 -14.85 -4.27 -21.35
C VAL A 608 -13.69 -4.71 -20.47
N ASP A 609 -12.86 -3.78 -19.99
CA ASP A 609 -11.84 -4.05 -18.99
C ASP A 609 -11.64 -2.87 -18.04
N THR A 610 -10.84 -3.08 -16.99
CA THR A 610 -10.53 -2.06 -15.98
C THR A 610 -9.26 -1.26 -16.32
N LYS A 611 -8.76 -1.34 -17.56
CA LYS A 611 -7.49 -0.72 -17.95
C LYS A 611 -7.75 0.66 -18.55
N GLU A 612 -6.87 1.59 -18.25
CA GLU A 612 -6.81 2.88 -18.95
C GLU A 612 -6.02 2.71 -20.25
N HIS A 613 -6.64 3.10 -21.37
CA HIS A 613 -6.02 3.05 -22.70
C HIS A 613 -5.63 4.45 -23.16
N LEU A 614 -4.63 4.56 -24.03
CA LEU A 614 -4.10 5.85 -24.46
C LEU A 614 -4.33 6.08 -25.94
N ALA A 615 -4.64 7.32 -26.32
CA ALA A 615 -4.49 7.79 -27.70
C ALA A 615 -3.49 8.95 -27.76
N ILE A 616 -2.41 8.75 -28.52
CA ILE A 616 -1.37 9.75 -28.76
C ILE A 616 -1.69 10.42 -30.08
N VAL A 617 -2.15 11.67 -30.01
CA VAL A 617 -2.63 12.42 -31.17
C VAL A 617 -1.59 13.46 -31.59
N PHE A 618 -1.20 13.44 -32.85
CA PHE A 618 -0.29 14.39 -33.47
C PHE A 618 -1.09 15.39 -34.29
N GLY A 619 -0.87 16.69 -34.03
CA GLY A 619 -1.66 17.76 -34.62
C GLY A 619 -2.86 18.18 -33.76
N SER A 620 -3.57 19.21 -34.21
CA SER A 620 -4.65 19.87 -33.45
C SER A 620 -6.06 19.64 -34.02
N GLN A 621 -6.18 18.91 -35.13
CA GLN A 621 -7.46 18.74 -35.84
C GLN A 621 -8.30 17.61 -35.25
N THR A 622 -7.68 16.54 -34.76
CA THR A 622 -8.37 15.38 -34.17
C THR A 622 -8.82 15.70 -32.75
N ARG A 623 -10.10 15.43 -32.46
CA ARG A 623 -10.75 15.78 -31.18
C ARG A 623 -11.66 14.65 -30.74
N SER A 624 -11.65 14.37 -29.44
CA SER A 624 -12.55 13.39 -28.83
C SER A 624 -13.93 14.01 -28.61
N ARG A 625 -14.98 13.32 -29.08
CA ARG A 625 -16.40 13.68 -28.89
C ARG A 625 -16.77 13.62 -27.41
N SER A 626 -16.43 12.53 -26.73
CA SER A 626 -16.70 12.33 -25.30
C SER A 626 -15.92 13.29 -24.39
N LEU A 627 -14.69 13.68 -24.78
CA LEU A 627 -13.93 14.72 -24.08
C LEU A 627 -14.64 16.07 -24.20
N ASP A 628 -15.09 16.43 -25.40
CA ASP A 628 -15.71 17.73 -25.67
C ASP A 628 -17.18 17.82 -25.23
N ALA A 629 -17.80 16.71 -24.82
CA ALA A 629 -19.15 16.73 -24.23
C ALA A 629 -19.18 17.47 -22.87
N GLU A 630 -20.31 18.09 -22.55
CA GLU A 630 -20.57 18.70 -21.23
C GLU A 630 -20.99 17.60 -20.23
N ARG A 631 -20.39 17.60 -19.03
CA ARG A 631 -20.73 16.65 -17.96
C ARG A 631 -21.64 17.32 -16.91
N PRO A 632 -22.65 16.62 -16.35
CA PRO A 632 -23.56 17.21 -15.35
C PRO A 632 -22.81 17.72 -14.12
N GLY A 633 -23.02 18.99 -13.74
CA GLY A 633 -22.39 19.61 -12.58
C GLY A 633 -20.92 20.02 -12.76
N GLU A 634 -20.37 19.92 -13.97
CA GLU A 634 -18.99 20.30 -14.30
C GLU A 634 -18.81 21.83 -14.30
N THR A 635 -17.80 22.36 -13.60
CA THR A 635 -17.42 23.78 -13.67
C THR A 635 -16.51 24.04 -14.88
N GLU A 636 -16.37 25.31 -15.31
CA GLU A 636 -15.41 25.67 -16.37
C GLU A 636 -13.95 25.29 -16.02
N LEU A 637 -13.58 25.33 -14.75
CA LEU A 637 -12.26 24.90 -14.29
C LEU A 637 -12.11 23.39 -14.43
N ASP A 638 -13.13 22.61 -14.07
CA ASP A 638 -13.12 21.15 -14.23
C ASP A 638 -13.00 20.78 -15.71
N ARG A 639 -13.74 21.47 -16.58
CA ARG A 639 -13.66 21.29 -18.03
C ARG A 639 -12.27 21.60 -18.61
N MET A 640 -11.63 22.69 -18.15
CA MET A 640 -10.27 23.05 -18.56
C MET A 640 -9.22 22.08 -18.01
N THR A 641 -9.33 21.66 -16.75
CA THR A 641 -8.38 20.71 -16.11
C THR A 641 -8.49 19.32 -16.72
N ARG A 642 -9.68 18.91 -17.15
CA ARG A 642 -9.91 17.70 -17.94
C ARG A 642 -9.32 17.77 -19.35
N GLY A 643 -8.97 18.96 -19.84
CA GLY A 643 -8.39 19.14 -21.16
C GLY A 643 -9.39 19.47 -22.25
N ALA A 644 -10.67 19.66 -21.94
CA ALA A 644 -11.76 19.94 -22.89
C ALA A 644 -11.81 21.43 -23.27
N TYR A 645 -10.73 21.95 -23.86
CA TYR A 645 -10.58 23.34 -24.29
C TYR A 645 -9.99 23.45 -25.71
N VAL A 646 -10.07 24.63 -26.32
CA VAL A 646 -9.43 24.94 -27.62
C VAL A 646 -8.25 25.91 -27.42
N GLY A 647 -7.17 25.73 -28.19
CA GLY A 647 -5.97 26.56 -28.11
C GLY A 647 -5.01 26.17 -26.97
N ARG A 648 -4.19 27.14 -26.51
CA ARG A 648 -3.25 26.94 -25.39
C ARG A 648 -3.80 27.48 -24.07
N LEU A 649 -3.51 26.78 -22.98
CA LEU A 649 -3.73 27.31 -21.63
C LEU A 649 -2.65 28.35 -21.29
N TYR A 650 -3.03 29.36 -20.52
CA TYR A 650 -2.14 30.38 -19.96
C TYR A 650 -2.64 30.75 -18.55
N PRO A 651 -1.75 31.19 -17.64
CA PRO A 651 -2.15 31.62 -16.30
C PRO A 651 -3.24 32.70 -16.36
N GLY A 652 -4.34 32.51 -15.61
CA GLY A 652 -5.47 33.44 -15.57
C GLY A 652 -6.58 33.18 -16.59
N ARG A 653 -6.51 32.11 -17.41
CA ARG A 653 -7.62 31.70 -18.29
C ARG A 653 -8.81 31.19 -17.47
N THR A 654 -10.00 31.71 -17.75
CA THR A 654 -11.25 31.39 -17.01
C THR A 654 -12.31 30.64 -17.82
N ASN A 655 -12.12 30.48 -19.14
CA ASN A 655 -13.11 29.87 -20.02
C ASN A 655 -12.45 28.90 -21.02
N SER A 656 -13.07 27.75 -21.21
CA SER A 656 -12.63 26.68 -22.10
C SER A 656 -12.82 27.02 -23.60
N ARG A 657 -13.77 27.90 -23.93
CA ARG A 657 -14.24 28.27 -25.29
C ARG A 657 -13.75 29.63 -25.80
N VAL A 658 -12.75 30.26 -25.16
CA VAL A 658 -12.27 31.62 -25.49
C VAL A 658 -11.97 31.82 -26.98
N GLU A 659 -11.37 30.85 -27.67
CA GLU A 659 -11.07 30.98 -29.11
C GLU A 659 -12.31 30.87 -30.00
N GLN A 660 -13.29 30.05 -29.62
CA GLN A 660 -14.57 29.95 -30.33
C GLN A 660 -15.39 31.24 -30.15
N LEU A 661 -15.36 31.82 -28.95
CA LEU A 661 -15.98 33.12 -28.67
C LEU A 661 -15.30 34.24 -29.45
N LYS A 662 -13.96 34.27 -29.50
CA LYS A 662 -13.21 35.23 -30.33
C LYS A 662 -13.50 35.10 -31.82
N MET A 663 -13.64 33.86 -32.33
CA MET A 663 -14.05 33.62 -33.72
C MET A 663 -15.50 34.04 -33.98
N ALA A 664 -16.43 33.77 -33.05
CA ALA A 664 -17.83 34.20 -33.16
C ALA A 664 -17.99 35.73 -33.07
N GLU A 665 -17.10 36.41 -32.34
CA GLU A 665 -17.03 37.88 -32.23
C GLU A 665 -16.20 38.54 -33.35
N GLY A 666 -15.69 37.77 -34.32
CA GLY A 666 -14.96 38.30 -35.48
C GLY A 666 -13.55 38.83 -35.19
N VAL A 667 -12.96 38.47 -34.04
CA VAL A 667 -11.61 38.92 -33.65
C VAL A 667 -10.54 38.09 -34.39
N PRO A 668 -9.61 38.69 -35.16
CA PRO A 668 -8.60 37.94 -35.90
C PRO A 668 -7.63 37.23 -34.95
N THR A 669 -7.57 35.90 -34.99
CA THR A 669 -6.51 35.13 -34.33
C THR A 669 -5.18 35.36 -35.06
N LYS A 670 -4.15 35.86 -34.34
CA LYS A 670 -2.80 36.08 -34.87
C LYS A 670 -2.29 34.84 -35.62
N ARG A 671 -2.22 34.94 -36.95
CA ARG A 671 -1.50 34.02 -37.83
C ARG A 671 -0.03 34.01 -37.36
N LYS A 672 0.53 32.82 -37.11
CA LYS A 672 1.92 32.63 -36.72
C LYS A 672 2.81 33.12 -37.88
N LEU A 673 3.38 34.30 -37.74
CA LEU A 673 4.51 34.81 -38.52
C LEU A 673 5.76 34.09 -38.01
N GLU A 674 6.26 33.12 -38.79
CA GLU A 674 7.67 32.70 -38.87
C GLU A 674 7.79 31.61 -39.94
N ALA A 675 7.79 32.04 -41.20
CA ALA A 675 8.37 31.33 -42.34
C ALA A 675 8.64 32.38 -43.43
N GLU A 676 9.90 32.77 -43.58
CA GLU A 676 10.41 33.49 -44.76
C GLU A 676 10.65 32.51 -45.94
N PRO A 677 10.80 32.99 -47.19
CA PRO A 677 9.93 32.59 -48.30
C PRO A 677 10.56 31.55 -49.24
N ALA A 678 9.70 30.78 -49.93
CA ALA A 678 10.05 30.15 -51.21
C ALA A 678 8.91 30.34 -52.23
N HIS A 679 9.21 31.18 -53.21
CA HIS A 679 8.70 31.25 -54.58
C HIS A 679 7.21 31.47 -54.87
N VAL A 680 6.98 32.69 -55.35
CA VAL A 680 5.93 33.19 -56.23
C VAL A 680 5.66 32.25 -57.43
N HIS A 681 4.39 31.90 -57.64
CA HIS A 681 3.79 31.96 -58.97
C HIS A 681 2.40 32.62 -58.88
N GLN A 682 2.26 33.69 -59.67
CA GLN A 682 1.11 34.57 -59.80
C GLN A 682 -0.09 33.88 -60.47
N GLY A 683 -1.29 34.27 -60.06
CA GLY A 683 -2.54 34.07 -60.78
C GLY A 683 -3.68 34.84 -60.14
N ASN A 684 -3.99 36.01 -60.70
CA ASN A 684 -5.01 36.98 -60.26
C ASN A 684 -6.45 36.43 -60.23
N GLY A 685 -7.30 36.94 -59.32
CA GLY A 685 -8.76 36.93 -59.54
C GLY A 685 -9.65 37.15 -58.30
N LEU A 686 -9.99 38.42 -58.03
CA LEU A 686 -11.16 39.02 -57.36
C LEU A 686 -11.86 38.38 -56.11
N LEU A 687 -12.14 39.28 -55.16
CA LEU A 687 -12.93 39.09 -53.94
C LEU A 687 -14.46 39.25 -54.17
N SER A 688 -15.23 38.34 -53.52
CA SER A 688 -16.55 38.51 -52.86
C SER A 688 -17.84 38.55 -53.71
N PRO A 689 -19.05 38.33 -53.12
CA PRO A 689 -19.48 37.32 -52.12
C PRO A 689 -20.87 36.69 -52.46
N SER A 690 -21.37 35.81 -51.57
CA SER A 690 -22.78 35.46 -51.28
C SER A 690 -23.48 34.22 -51.91
N SER A 691 -24.15 33.51 -50.98
CA SER A 691 -25.40 32.71 -51.06
C SER A 691 -25.47 31.38 -51.81
N ALA A 692 -25.71 30.33 -51.00
CA ALA A 692 -26.77 29.32 -51.07
C ALA A 692 -26.97 28.41 -52.30
N SER A 693 -27.05 27.10 -51.97
CA SER A 693 -27.76 25.99 -52.64
C SER A 693 -27.29 25.55 -54.03
N SER A 694 -26.73 24.33 -54.10
CA SER A 694 -27.13 23.30 -55.07
C SER A 694 -26.54 21.94 -54.69
N GLU A 695 -27.40 20.92 -54.78
CA GLU A 695 -27.08 19.50 -54.81
C GLU A 695 -26.32 19.14 -56.10
N ASN A 696 -25.66 17.97 -56.05
CA ASN A 696 -24.91 17.26 -57.08
C ASN A 696 -23.43 17.65 -57.31
N GLY A 697 -22.58 16.74 -56.84
CA GLY A 697 -21.56 16.11 -57.68
C GLY A 697 -20.36 16.97 -58.08
N ASP A 698 -19.36 17.00 -57.21
CA ASP A 698 -17.98 16.60 -57.55
C ASP A 698 -17.14 16.65 -56.28
N ALA A 699 -16.99 15.50 -55.62
CA ALA A 699 -16.03 15.35 -54.55
C ALA A 699 -14.63 15.46 -55.17
N GLN A 700 -13.96 16.58 -54.95
CA GLN A 700 -12.52 16.71 -55.17
C GLN A 700 -11.82 15.46 -54.59
N PRO A 701 -11.02 14.71 -55.37
CA PRO A 701 -10.39 13.50 -54.87
C PRO A 701 -9.43 13.88 -53.73
N ILE A 702 -9.79 13.50 -52.50
CA ILE A 702 -8.93 13.66 -51.33
C ILE A 702 -7.59 13.01 -51.67
N THR A 703 -6.51 13.79 -51.69
CA THR A 703 -5.19 13.23 -51.94
C THR A 703 -4.80 12.36 -50.75
N SER A 704 -4.15 11.22 -50.98
CA SER A 704 -3.87 10.25 -49.90
C SER A 704 -3.06 10.84 -48.73
N SER A 705 -2.26 11.87 -48.97
CA SER A 705 -1.53 12.62 -47.94
C SER A 705 -2.42 13.40 -46.96
N GLU A 706 -3.67 13.71 -47.32
CA GLU A 706 -4.65 14.46 -46.51
C GLU A 706 -5.50 13.56 -45.59
N LEU A 707 -5.24 12.25 -45.60
CA LEU A 707 -5.85 11.31 -44.68
C LEU A 707 -4.98 11.16 -43.41
N PRO A 708 -5.60 11.16 -42.22
CA PRO A 708 -4.88 11.00 -40.97
C PRO A 708 -4.20 9.63 -40.91
N LEU A 709 -2.96 9.63 -40.44
CA LEU A 709 -2.16 8.43 -40.30
C LEU A 709 -2.43 7.78 -38.94
N VAL A 710 -2.77 6.50 -38.92
CA VAL A 710 -3.20 5.80 -37.70
C VAL A 710 -2.34 4.57 -37.44
N ARG A 711 -1.95 4.35 -36.18
CA ARG A 711 -1.25 3.15 -35.72
C ARG A 711 -2.02 2.53 -34.55
N ILE A 712 -2.45 1.29 -34.71
CA ILE A 712 -2.91 0.48 -33.56
C ILE A 712 -1.73 -0.26 -32.98
N HIS A 713 -1.31 0.19 -31.80
CA HIS A 713 -0.13 -0.28 -31.09
C HIS A 713 -0.55 -1.02 -29.82
N SER A 714 -0.02 -2.22 -29.63
CA SER A 714 -0.20 -2.98 -28.39
C SER A 714 1.01 -2.73 -27.51
N GLU A 715 0.79 -2.40 -26.24
CA GLU A 715 1.82 -2.21 -25.21
C GLU A 715 2.87 -3.32 -25.29
N CYS A 716 4.13 -2.92 -25.36
CA CYS A 716 5.28 -3.81 -25.35
C CYS A 716 6.38 -3.20 -24.49
N TYR A 717 6.25 -3.30 -23.17
CA TYR A 717 7.18 -2.79 -22.17
C TYR A 717 8.64 -3.20 -22.48
N THR A 718 8.88 -4.47 -22.80
CA THR A 718 10.23 -4.96 -23.10
C THR A 718 10.81 -4.28 -24.34
N GLY A 719 10.01 -4.05 -25.39
CA GLY A 719 10.50 -3.47 -26.64
C GLY A 719 10.61 -1.95 -26.61
N GLU A 720 9.70 -1.28 -25.90
CA GLU A 720 9.59 0.18 -25.87
C GLU A 720 10.40 0.81 -24.74
N THR A 721 10.39 0.20 -23.54
CA THR A 721 11.02 0.77 -22.34
C THR A 721 12.38 0.16 -22.06
N VAL A 722 12.54 -1.14 -22.30
CA VAL A 722 13.80 -1.88 -21.99
C VAL A 722 14.64 -2.13 -23.25
N TRP A 723 14.23 -1.59 -24.40
CA TRP A 723 14.96 -1.67 -25.68
C TRP A 723 15.31 -3.10 -26.11
N SER A 724 14.44 -4.07 -25.82
CA SER A 724 14.64 -5.48 -26.14
C SER A 724 14.81 -5.71 -27.64
N ALA A 725 15.93 -6.33 -28.00
CA ALA A 725 16.21 -6.77 -29.37
C ALA A 725 15.47 -8.06 -29.79
N ARG A 726 14.54 -8.58 -28.99
CA ARG A 726 13.70 -9.74 -29.38
C ARG A 726 12.49 -9.38 -30.26
N CYS A 727 12.15 -8.09 -30.34
CA CYS A 727 11.01 -7.62 -31.13
C CYS A 727 11.24 -6.23 -31.70
N ASP A 728 10.52 -5.90 -32.76
CA ASP A 728 10.53 -4.60 -33.46
C ASP A 728 9.51 -3.58 -32.92
N CYS A 729 8.83 -3.87 -31.79
CA CYS A 729 7.71 -3.05 -31.32
C CYS A 729 8.14 -1.62 -30.95
N GLY A 730 9.28 -1.44 -30.28
CA GLY A 730 9.80 -0.11 -29.93
C GLY A 730 10.13 0.71 -31.18
N GLU A 731 10.89 0.12 -32.12
CA GLU A 731 11.24 0.76 -33.39
C GLU A 731 9.99 1.15 -34.21
N GLN A 732 8.95 0.31 -34.22
CA GLN A 732 7.69 0.63 -34.89
C GLN A 732 6.92 1.77 -34.24
N LEU A 733 6.97 1.91 -32.91
CA LEU A 733 6.33 3.01 -32.20
C LEU A 733 7.04 4.34 -32.51
N ASP A 734 8.36 4.34 -32.48
CA ASP A 734 9.20 5.50 -32.77
C ASP A 734 9.01 5.98 -34.21
N GLU A 735 9.04 5.06 -35.19
CA GLU A 735 8.83 5.41 -36.59
C GLU A 735 7.40 5.91 -36.87
N ALA A 736 6.39 5.33 -36.21
CA ALA A 736 5.02 5.82 -36.32
C ALA A 736 4.88 7.25 -35.79
N ALA A 737 5.46 7.54 -34.62
CA ALA A 737 5.48 8.88 -34.04
C ALA A 737 6.22 9.88 -34.95
N ARG A 738 7.36 9.49 -35.52
CA ARG A 738 8.13 10.33 -36.45
C ARG A 738 7.33 10.68 -37.71
N LEU A 739 6.68 9.69 -38.33
CA LEU A 739 5.85 9.89 -39.53
C LEU A 739 4.64 10.79 -39.27
N MET A 740 4.03 10.69 -38.09
CA MET A 740 2.86 11.49 -37.70
C MET A 740 3.23 12.92 -37.27
N ALA A 741 4.42 13.11 -36.70
CA ALA A 741 4.90 14.41 -36.24
C ALA A 741 5.41 15.32 -37.36
N ASP A 742 5.83 14.74 -38.49
CA ASP A 742 6.34 15.46 -39.66
C ASP A 742 5.19 16.10 -40.48
N PRO A 743 5.08 17.44 -40.53
CA PRO A 743 4.01 18.14 -41.24
C PRO A 743 4.04 17.95 -42.75
N VAL A 744 5.20 17.60 -43.33
CA VAL A 744 5.35 17.36 -44.76
C VAL A 744 4.81 15.97 -45.13
N LEU A 745 5.05 14.98 -44.27
CA LEU A 745 4.63 13.59 -44.50
C LEU A 745 3.17 13.33 -44.07
N SER A 746 2.73 13.99 -43.01
CA SER A 746 1.36 13.88 -42.47
C SER A 746 0.76 15.27 -42.18
N PRO A 747 0.36 16.04 -43.22
CA PRO A 747 -0.26 17.35 -43.06
C PRO A 747 -1.49 17.37 -42.16
N SER A 748 -2.27 16.28 -42.17
CA SER A 748 -3.46 16.09 -41.33
C SER A 748 -3.15 15.53 -39.94
N GLY A 749 -1.87 15.31 -39.62
CA GLY A 749 -1.43 14.66 -38.40
C GLY A 749 -1.80 13.18 -38.37
N GLY A 750 -2.00 12.66 -37.16
CA GLY A 750 -2.28 11.24 -36.96
C GLY A 750 -2.56 10.86 -35.52
N ALA A 751 -2.87 9.59 -35.30
CA ALA A 751 -3.13 9.04 -33.96
C ALA A 751 -2.49 7.67 -33.79
N VAL A 752 -1.79 7.46 -32.67
CA VAL A 752 -1.42 6.14 -32.18
C VAL A 752 -2.43 5.74 -31.12
N ILE A 753 -3.21 4.69 -31.38
CA ILE A 753 -4.06 4.05 -30.38
C ILE A 753 -3.20 3.03 -29.66
N TYR A 754 -2.88 3.32 -28.40
CA TYR A 754 -2.01 2.53 -27.56
C TYR A 754 -2.85 1.69 -26.60
N LEU A 755 -2.96 0.39 -26.91
CA LEU A 755 -3.75 -0.56 -26.16
C LEU A 755 -2.89 -1.32 -25.14
N ARG A 756 -3.33 -1.39 -23.88
CA ARG A 756 -2.66 -2.13 -22.80
C ARG A 756 -2.84 -3.65 -22.89
N GLN A 757 -2.29 -4.22 -23.96
CA GLN A 757 -2.40 -5.62 -24.37
C GLN A 757 -1.02 -6.27 -24.52
N GLU A 758 -0.24 -6.26 -23.43
CA GLU A 758 1.11 -6.83 -23.38
C GLU A 758 1.17 -8.31 -23.79
N GLY A 759 2.26 -8.70 -24.47
CA GLY A 759 2.51 -10.09 -24.84
C GLY A 759 1.56 -10.67 -25.89
N ARG A 760 0.92 -9.85 -26.73
CA ARG A 760 -0.23 -10.25 -27.57
C ARG A 760 -1.47 -10.61 -26.73
N GLY A 761 -1.66 -9.94 -25.60
CA GLY A 761 -2.83 -10.07 -24.73
C GLY A 761 -2.68 -11.04 -23.56
N ILE A 762 -1.58 -11.79 -23.47
CA ILE A 762 -1.32 -12.74 -22.37
C ILE A 762 -0.70 -12.09 -21.11
N GLY A 763 -0.25 -10.83 -21.22
CA GLY A 763 0.38 -10.10 -20.11
C GLY A 763 1.90 -10.27 -20.01
N LEU A 764 2.54 -9.42 -19.19
CA LEU A 764 4.01 -9.35 -19.08
C LEU A 764 4.63 -10.61 -18.48
N GLY A 765 4.04 -11.16 -17.42
CA GLY A 765 4.56 -12.36 -16.75
C GLY A 765 4.60 -13.57 -17.69
N GLU A 766 3.51 -13.83 -18.41
CA GLU A 766 3.42 -14.92 -19.37
C GLU A 766 4.32 -14.69 -20.59
N LYS A 767 4.48 -13.44 -21.04
CA LYS A 767 5.45 -13.09 -22.07
C LYS A 767 6.89 -13.42 -21.67
N LEU A 768 7.29 -13.14 -20.42
CA LEU A 768 8.63 -13.49 -19.93
C LEU A 768 8.83 -15.01 -19.83
N LYS A 769 7.79 -15.78 -19.47
CA LYS A 769 7.83 -17.24 -19.57
C LYS A 769 7.99 -17.70 -21.03
N ALA A 770 7.27 -17.07 -21.95
CA ALA A 770 7.39 -17.37 -23.38
C ALA A 770 8.80 -17.03 -23.91
N TYR A 771 9.45 -15.99 -23.39
CA TYR A 771 10.85 -15.68 -23.68
C TYR A 771 11.80 -16.76 -23.20
N ASN A 772 11.60 -17.31 -22.00
CA ASN A 772 12.40 -18.43 -21.52
C ASN A 772 12.22 -19.67 -22.42
N LEU A 773 10.98 -19.96 -22.87
CA LEU A 773 10.73 -21.03 -23.83
C LEU A 773 11.37 -20.76 -25.19
N GLN A 774 11.46 -19.50 -25.62
CA GLN A 774 12.16 -19.12 -26.84
C GLN A 774 13.67 -19.35 -26.74
N ASP A 775 14.26 -19.11 -25.56
CA ASP A 775 15.67 -19.39 -25.28
C ASP A 775 15.95 -20.90 -25.26
N LEU A 776 14.94 -21.71 -24.97
CA LEU A 776 14.97 -23.17 -25.13
C LEU A 776 14.74 -23.64 -26.58
N GLY A 777 14.68 -22.71 -27.55
CA GLY A 777 14.63 -23.01 -28.97
C GLY A 777 13.27 -22.81 -29.64
N ASN A 778 12.19 -22.62 -28.88
CA ASN A 778 10.85 -22.41 -29.45
C ASN A 778 10.74 -21.04 -30.14
N ASP A 779 9.79 -20.88 -31.06
CA ASP A 779 9.41 -19.54 -31.52
C ASP A 779 8.27 -18.94 -30.70
N THR A 780 7.92 -17.68 -30.97
CA THR A 780 6.87 -16.97 -30.20
C THR A 780 5.50 -17.62 -30.33
N TYR A 781 5.18 -18.26 -31.46
CA TYR A 781 3.90 -18.93 -31.64
C TYR A 781 3.87 -20.21 -30.79
N GLU A 782 4.89 -21.05 -30.91
CA GLU A 782 5.02 -22.31 -30.17
C GLU A 782 5.09 -22.07 -28.66
N ALA A 783 5.87 -21.08 -28.22
CA ALA A 783 5.97 -20.73 -26.82
C ALA A 783 4.62 -20.37 -26.19
N ASN A 784 3.76 -19.63 -26.92
CA ASN A 784 2.42 -19.30 -26.43
C ASN A 784 1.52 -20.53 -26.33
N ILE A 785 1.54 -21.40 -27.34
CA ILE A 785 0.76 -22.64 -27.34
C ILE A 785 1.22 -23.59 -26.23
N MET A 786 2.52 -23.70 -25.97
CA MET A 786 3.08 -24.50 -24.88
C MET A 786 2.64 -24.00 -23.49
N LEU A 787 2.46 -22.70 -23.34
CA LEU A 787 1.91 -22.08 -22.12
C LEU A 787 0.37 -22.15 -22.06
N ARG A 788 -0.29 -22.87 -22.98
CA ARG A 788 -1.75 -22.99 -23.10
C ARG A 788 -2.47 -21.65 -23.36
N HIS A 789 -1.78 -20.69 -23.96
CA HIS A 789 -2.38 -19.44 -24.42
C HIS A 789 -2.69 -19.52 -25.93
N PRO A 790 -3.68 -18.76 -26.44
CA PRO A 790 -3.84 -18.61 -27.88
C PRO A 790 -2.61 -17.91 -28.48
N ALA A 791 -2.31 -18.20 -29.74
CA ALA A 791 -1.17 -17.59 -30.44
C ALA A 791 -1.26 -16.05 -30.51
N ASP A 792 -2.48 -15.51 -30.56
CA ASP A 792 -2.78 -14.10 -30.45
C ASP A 792 -4.10 -13.91 -29.70
N ALA A 793 -4.06 -13.31 -28.50
CA ALA A 793 -5.24 -13.07 -27.67
C ALA A 793 -5.82 -11.65 -27.83
N ARG A 794 -5.30 -10.87 -28.79
CA ARG A 794 -5.65 -9.44 -28.91
C ARG A 794 -7.02 -9.26 -29.55
N SER A 795 -7.75 -8.27 -29.04
CA SER A 795 -8.97 -7.74 -29.64
C SER A 795 -8.79 -6.27 -30.02
N TYR A 796 -9.32 -5.89 -31.19
CA TYR A 796 -9.19 -4.53 -31.73
C TYR A 796 -10.49 -3.72 -31.70
N GLY A 797 -11.59 -4.28 -31.19
CA GLY A 797 -12.86 -3.54 -31.09
C GLY A 797 -12.76 -2.28 -30.23
N LEU A 798 -11.94 -2.31 -29.17
CA LEU A 798 -11.67 -1.12 -28.36
C LEU A 798 -10.94 -0.02 -29.16
N ALA A 799 -10.02 -0.40 -30.06
CA ALA A 799 -9.37 0.56 -30.94
C ALA A 799 -10.36 1.19 -31.93
N THR A 800 -11.28 0.40 -32.50
CA THR A 800 -12.34 0.92 -33.37
C THR A 800 -13.21 1.95 -32.62
N ALA A 801 -13.65 1.62 -31.40
CA ALA A 801 -14.43 2.55 -30.57
C ALA A 801 -13.68 3.85 -30.24
N MET A 802 -12.39 3.77 -29.89
CA MET A 802 -11.56 4.95 -29.64
C MET A 802 -11.36 5.82 -30.89
N LEU A 803 -11.23 5.20 -32.07
CA LEU A 803 -11.14 5.95 -33.33
C LEU A 803 -12.44 6.69 -33.66
N MET A 804 -13.60 6.08 -33.39
CA MET A 804 -14.91 6.72 -33.56
C MET A 804 -15.06 7.92 -32.61
N ASP A 805 -14.62 7.79 -31.36
CA ASP A 805 -14.66 8.90 -30.42
C ASP A 805 -13.75 10.05 -30.83
N LEU A 806 -12.58 9.76 -31.43
CA LEU A 806 -11.66 10.76 -32.01
C LEU A 806 -12.16 11.41 -33.31
N GLY A 807 -13.34 11.02 -33.81
CA GLY A 807 -13.90 11.52 -35.06
C GLY A 807 -13.16 11.03 -36.31
N LEU A 808 -12.53 9.84 -36.22
CA LEU A 808 -11.84 9.16 -37.32
C LEU A 808 -12.70 8.05 -37.96
N ASP A 809 -14.00 8.08 -37.70
CA ASP A 809 -15.06 7.26 -38.29
C ASP A 809 -15.62 7.84 -39.60
N GLY A 810 -16.40 7.02 -40.31
CA GLY A 810 -17.11 7.43 -41.53
C GLY A 810 -16.29 7.36 -42.82
N ASP A 811 -16.86 7.90 -43.90
CA ASP A 811 -16.42 7.63 -45.28
C ASP A 811 -15.08 8.26 -45.67
N ARG A 812 -14.60 9.25 -44.90
CA ARG A 812 -13.30 9.90 -45.13
C ARG A 812 -12.16 8.88 -45.05
N GLY A 813 -12.24 7.98 -44.08
CA GLY A 813 -11.29 6.90 -43.85
C GLY A 813 -9.91 7.33 -43.36
N ILE A 814 -9.05 6.34 -43.11
CA ILE A 814 -7.73 6.48 -42.51
C ILE A 814 -6.64 5.78 -43.32
N ARG A 815 -5.38 6.19 -43.11
CA ARG A 815 -4.20 5.41 -43.53
C ARG A 815 -3.68 4.61 -42.35
N LEU A 816 -3.66 3.29 -42.45
CA LEU A 816 -3.33 2.40 -41.33
C LEU A 816 -1.89 1.86 -41.44
N LEU A 817 -1.07 2.14 -40.42
CA LEU A 817 0.27 1.59 -40.23
C LEU A 817 0.18 0.16 -39.65
N THR A 818 0.21 -0.84 -40.52
CA THR A 818 0.16 -2.26 -40.11
C THR A 818 0.79 -3.16 -41.17
N ASN A 819 1.43 -4.25 -40.74
CA ASN A 819 1.82 -5.37 -41.60
C ASN A 819 0.91 -6.59 -41.51
N ASN A 820 0.00 -6.59 -40.54
CA ASN A 820 -0.95 -7.67 -40.36
C ASN A 820 -2.23 -7.36 -41.19
N PRO A 821 -2.58 -8.20 -42.19
CA PRO A 821 -3.82 -8.05 -42.96
C PRO A 821 -5.08 -8.22 -42.09
N ASP A 822 -5.08 -9.14 -41.13
CA ASP A 822 -6.22 -9.37 -40.24
C ASP A 822 -6.51 -8.15 -39.37
N LYS A 823 -5.46 -7.42 -38.99
CA LYS A 823 -5.59 -6.15 -38.25
C LYS A 823 -6.33 -5.09 -39.07
N VAL A 824 -6.20 -5.10 -40.40
CA VAL A 824 -6.93 -4.16 -41.26
C VAL A 824 -8.43 -4.40 -41.12
N HIS A 825 -8.87 -5.64 -41.28
CA HIS A 825 -10.29 -6.02 -41.13
C HIS A 825 -10.79 -5.81 -39.70
N ALA A 826 -9.99 -6.15 -38.69
CA ALA A 826 -10.39 -6.02 -37.30
C ALA A 826 -10.58 -4.57 -36.85
N VAL A 827 -9.86 -3.62 -37.45
CA VAL A 827 -9.98 -2.18 -37.15
C VAL A 827 -11.21 -1.56 -37.81
N GLU A 828 -11.61 -2.05 -38.99
CA GLU A 828 -12.81 -1.54 -39.66
C GLU A 828 -14.09 -1.73 -38.83
N GLY A 829 -14.12 -2.77 -37.98
CA GLY A 829 -15.25 -3.09 -37.12
C GLY A 829 -16.35 -3.90 -37.82
N PRO A 830 -17.34 -4.41 -37.07
CA PRO A 830 -18.36 -5.31 -37.61
C PRO A 830 -19.26 -4.66 -38.67
N ASN A 831 -19.51 -3.34 -38.56
CA ASN A 831 -20.34 -2.59 -39.51
C ASN A 831 -19.52 -1.63 -40.38
N ARG A 832 -18.18 -1.81 -40.42
CA ARG A 832 -17.26 -0.93 -41.14
C ARG A 832 -17.31 0.52 -40.64
N GLU A 833 -17.39 0.68 -39.32
CA GLU A 833 -17.44 1.95 -38.61
C GLU A 833 -16.22 2.84 -38.92
N VAL A 834 -15.07 2.23 -39.18
CA VAL A 834 -13.83 2.88 -39.64
C VAL A 834 -13.46 2.35 -41.01
N VAL A 835 -13.14 3.23 -41.96
CA VAL A 835 -12.73 2.81 -43.32
C VAL A 835 -11.22 2.92 -43.48
N VAL A 836 -10.54 1.80 -43.75
CA VAL A 836 -9.09 1.83 -44.04
C VAL A 836 -8.90 2.00 -45.55
N ARG A 837 -8.47 3.20 -45.98
CA ARG A 837 -8.27 3.52 -47.40
C ARG A 837 -6.93 3.05 -47.93
N GLU A 838 -5.88 3.16 -47.11
CA GLU A 838 -4.55 2.71 -47.47
C GLU A 838 -3.86 2.01 -46.32
N ARG A 839 -3.11 0.96 -46.64
CA ARG A 839 -2.14 0.33 -45.73
C ARG A 839 -0.79 0.99 -45.97
N VAL A 840 -0.16 1.44 -44.89
CA VAL A 840 1.23 1.90 -44.91
C VAL A 840 2.10 0.84 -44.24
N ALA A 841 3.08 0.31 -44.99
CA ALA A 841 3.92 -0.78 -44.51
C ALA A 841 4.95 -0.33 -43.47
N MET A 842 5.09 -1.11 -42.40
CA MET A 842 6.05 -0.85 -41.32
C MET A 842 7.26 -1.77 -41.46
N VAL A 843 8.12 -1.51 -42.44
CA VAL A 843 9.33 -2.31 -42.67
C VAL A 843 10.40 -1.96 -41.63
N PRO A 844 11.05 -2.96 -40.98
CA PRO A 844 12.15 -2.71 -40.03
C PRO A 844 13.24 -1.83 -40.64
N LEU A 845 13.81 -0.92 -39.84
CA LEU A 845 14.86 0.00 -40.30
C LEU A 845 16.11 -0.74 -40.76
N ALA A 846 16.44 -1.86 -40.10
CA ALA A 846 17.54 -2.73 -40.50
C ALA A 846 17.37 -3.25 -41.93
N TRP A 847 16.16 -3.57 -42.36
CA TRP A 847 15.91 -4.03 -43.72
C TRP A 847 15.92 -2.87 -44.73
N LYS A 848 15.33 -1.73 -44.37
CA LYS A 848 15.32 -0.52 -45.22
C LYS A 848 16.72 0.04 -45.51
N THR A 849 17.62 -0.07 -44.55
CA THR A 849 18.95 0.58 -44.60
C THR A 849 20.08 -0.40 -44.91
N GLY A 850 19.77 -1.66 -45.27
CA GLY A 850 20.80 -2.69 -45.45
C GLY A 850 21.61 -2.95 -44.18
N GLY A 851 21.00 -2.74 -43.02
CA GLY A 851 21.61 -2.86 -41.70
C GLY A 851 22.46 -1.66 -41.27
N MET A 852 22.42 -0.51 -41.93
CA MET A 852 23.15 0.65 -41.38
C MET A 852 22.50 1.20 -40.09
N GLN A 853 21.19 1.02 -39.93
CA GLN A 853 20.39 1.53 -38.81
C GLN A 853 19.37 0.49 -38.35
N GLY A 854 18.80 0.66 -37.15
CA GLY A 854 17.79 -0.23 -36.60
C GLY A 854 18.34 -1.41 -35.80
N ILE A 855 17.44 -2.21 -35.23
CA ILE A 855 17.79 -3.34 -34.37
C ILE A 855 18.39 -4.48 -35.21
N LYS A 856 19.56 -4.98 -34.81
CA LYS A 856 20.18 -6.19 -35.36
C LYS A 856 20.37 -7.23 -34.27
N SER A 857 19.69 -8.35 -34.40
CA SER A 857 19.83 -9.50 -33.51
C SER A 857 19.30 -10.75 -34.20
N GLU A 858 19.75 -11.92 -33.74
CA GLU A 858 19.21 -13.18 -34.23
C GLU A 858 17.75 -13.35 -33.78
N GLU A 859 17.42 -12.87 -32.59
CA GLU A 859 16.10 -12.96 -31.99
C GLU A 859 15.06 -12.13 -32.75
N VAL A 860 15.40 -10.92 -33.22
CA VAL A 860 14.46 -10.11 -34.02
C VAL A 860 14.19 -10.73 -35.39
N GLU A 861 15.20 -11.34 -36.02
CA GLU A 861 15.04 -12.02 -37.30
C GLU A 861 14.20 -13.31 -37.16
N LYS A 862 14.41 -14.08 -36.08
CA LYS A 862 13.53 -15.22 -35.73
C LYS A 862 12.09 -14.77 -35.45
N TYR A 863 11.92 -13.61 -34.82
CA TYR A 863 10.60 -13.03 -34.59
C TYR A 863 9.93 -12.54 -35.89
N MET A 864 10.70 -11.94 -36.81
CA MET A 864 10.19 -11.49 -38.12
C MET A 864 9.79 -12.65 -39.01
N SER A 865 10.60 -13.71 -39.08
CA SER A 865 10.24 -14.95 -39.80
C SER A 865 8.96 -15.56 -39.25
N THR A 866 8.82 -15.66 -37.92
CA THR A 866 7.57 -16.13 -37.28
C THR A 866 6.36 -15.27 -37.69
N LYS A 867 6.51 -13.93 -37.75
CA LYS A 867 5.43 -13.03 -38.20
C LYS A 867 5.01 -13.29 -39.65
N ILE A 868 5.96 -13.57 -40.55
CA ILE A 868 5.70 -13.81 -41.97
C ILE A 868 5.11 -15.20 -42.17
N GLU A 869 5.75 -16.22 -41.62
CA GLU A 869 5.43 -17.63 -41.89
C GLU A 869 4.17 -18.09 -41.14
N LYS A 870 4.08 -17.78 -39.84
CA LYS A 870 2.99 -18.25 -38.97
C LYS A 870 1.84 -17.25 -38.87
N PHE A 871 2.14 -15.95 -38.72
CA PHE A 871 1.11 -14.90 -38.61
C PHE A 871 0.75 -14.22 -39.94
N LYS A 872 1.31 -14.68 -41.07
CA LYS A 872 0.97 -14.20 -42.44
C LYS A 872 1.09 -12.69 -42.64
N HIS A 873 2.05 -12.04 -41.96
CA HIS A 873 2.31 -10.62 -42.16
C HIS A 873 2.82 -10.34 -43.59
N MET A 874 2.34 -9.24 -44.18
CA MET A 874 2.72 -8.77 -45.51
C MET A 874 4.05 -8.00 -45.49
N LEU A 875 5.13 -8.72 -45.20
CA LEU A 875 6.52 -8.24 -45.20
C LEU A 875 7.36 -9.13 -46.14
N ALA A 876 8.25 -8.51 -46.91
CA ALA A 876 9.22 -9.20 -47.75
C ALA A 876 10.64 -8.67 -47.41
N PRO A 877 11.65 -9.54 -47.21
CA PRO A 877 13.02 -9.12 -46.88
C PRO A 877 13.72 -8.26 -47.95
N ASN A 878 13.26 -8.29 -49.21
CA ASN A 878 13.93 -7.69 -50.36
C ASN A 878 13.03 -6.73 -51.14
N ASN A 879 12.70 -5.54 -50.62
CA ASN A 879 11.90 -4.56 -51.37
C ASN A 879 12.26 -3.09 -51.18
#